data_AF-A0AAD8GH00-F1
#
_entry.id   AF-A0AAD8GH00-F1
#
_cell.length_a   1.000
_cell.length_b   1.000
_cell.length_c   1.000
_cell.angle_alpha   90.00
_cell.angle_beta   90.00
_cell.angle_gamma   90.00
#
_symmetry.space_group_name_H-M   'P 1'
#
loop_
_entity.id
_entity.type
_entity.pdbx_description
1 polymer ?
#
loop_
_entity_poly.entity_id
_entity_poly.type
_entity_poly.pdbx_seq_one_letter_code
_entity_poly.pdbx_strand_id
1 'polypeptide(L)'
;MSCWARTSKEKYGVVIWNFKGTGEYHLPLQIGDTVHILEFGEGWYRGYTLKNTSVWGIFPISFIKVKKARVEMRDGRETIISSELPMVQEITTTLREWAHNWRQVYLEGGKALFLRLGHMMRELMERRSQLLSGTLPKDKLQELKQQVTSKMDYGNKILTLDLVVRDDEGNILDPESTSVVSLFRAHCKTTSRITQRINEESCSDQSGINQTDVFSSSPTHSLYVCVRNFVCKLGEEAELFMSLYDPAEQKIISENFLIRWAHTGLPKEIEKLNNLKVVFTDLGRKELSREKLLLVCQIVRVGRMDLKEANVRKATLGLRRPLGVSVMDVTEIVKGKVESDEDKQHFIPFVQVAAENDFLHSLIKKVIEAKDINHKGQGLWVSIKMLNWDLKQLQKEQPHLLDRGTVVARKMGFPEIIMPGDVRNDIYVTLVQGEFDKCNKTTQKNVEVTMVVCSEEGEVISNAISLGTGDRNVSEFQSTVYYQLKHQHWMETVKVSIPIEDVQKTHLRFTFKHRPSSDSKDKGEKNFAMAFVRLMRPDGTTLRDGEHDLVLYKGDSRKLEDINMYRNLLSTRSNGEQQSRHSLVSTMKGTLGGASGLSCSRDSFQIATLICSTKLTQNVDLLGLLKWRSNPSLLEQNLRKLMKVEGGEVVKFLQDTLDALFTIMMENAETDAYDCLIFDALVFVINLIADKKFQHFNAVLEAYICLHFSATLAYKKLIVVLTSYLEQSSKEEPNEKMMVTFKGLEYIFKFIVRSRSLFSKLYEGKEEAEFELSIQKFFQALNAVMGSAVEGSIILAQGYALRYVPTILQDLARIFNPALLR
;
A
#
# COMPACT_ATOMS: atom_id res chain seq x y z
N MET A 1 59.59 37.28 3.90
CA MET A 1 59.09 36.84 2.59
C MET A 1 59.42 35.37 2.44
N SER A 2 58.45 34.50 2.74
CA SER A 2 58.57 33.07 2.51
C SER A 2 58.63 32.79 1.00
N CYS A 3 59.59 31.97 0.56
CA CYS A 3 59.64 31.52 -0.83
C CYS A 3 58.41 30.69 -1.19
N TRP A 4 57.90 30.86 -2.42
CA TRP A 4 56.87 30.01 -2.99
C TRP A 4 57.38 28.57 -3.09
N ALA A 5 56.68 27.63 -2.48
CA ALA A 5 57.03 26.22 -2.48
C ALA A 5 56.01 25.43 -3.32
N ARG A 6 56.50 24.47 -4.12
CA ARG A 6 55.61 23.60 -4.91
C ARG A 6 54.78 22.70 -4.00
N THR A 7 53.48 22.61 -4.27
CA THR A 7 52.58 21.72 -3.52
C THR A 7 52.75 20.27 -4.00
N SER A 8 52.99 19.34 -3.07
CA SER A 8 53.10 17.90 -3.37
C SER A 8 51.79 17.13 -3.17
N LYS A 9 50.92 17.61 -2.26
CA LYS A 9 49.65 16.97 -1.89
C LYS A 9 48.42 17.75 -2.34
N GLU A 10 48.51 19.07 -2.31
CA GLU A 10 47.40 19.99 -2.58
C GLU A 10 47.48 20.45 -4.03
N LYS A 11 47.01 19.60 -4.94
CA LYS A 11 47.04 19.87 -6.39
C LYS A 11 45.68 20.29 -6.95
N TYR A 12 44.58 19.87 -6.32
CA TYR A 12 43.23 20.14 -6.82
C TYR A 12 42.37 20.82 -5.76
N GLY A 13 41.73 21.93 -6.14
CA GLY A 13 40.87 22.71 -5.26
C GLY A 13 39.57 23.13 -5.91
N VAL A 14 38.54 23.33 -5.08
CA VAL A 14 37.27 23.95 -5.47
C VAL A 14 37.09 25.24 -4.70
N VAL A 15 36.73 26.30 -5.42
CA VAL A 15 36.51 27.62 -4.85
C VAL A 15 35.21 27.64 -4.03
N ILE A 16 35.30 28.00 -2.75
CA ILE A 16 34.14 28.06 -1.83
C ILE A 16 33.57 29.47 -1.66
N TRP A 17 34.27 30.50 -2.16
CA TRP A 17 33.80 31.88 -2.10
C TRP A 17 34.29 32.68 -3.31
N ASN A 18 33.53 33.70 -3.74
CA ASN A 18 33.90 34.54 -4.89
C ASN A 18 35.11 35.42 -4.54
N PHE A 19 36.16 35.37 -5.36
CA PHE A 19 37.35 36.21 -5.26
C PHE A 19 37.48 37.07 -6.53
N LYS A 20 37.23 38.37 -6.43
CA LYS A 20 37.24 39.27 -7.59
C LYS A 20 38.66 39.65 -8.06
N GLY A 21 39.66 39.55 -7.18
CA GLY A 21 41.05 39.92 -7.46
C GLY A 21 41.25 41.43 -7.72
N THR A 22 41.90 42.15 -6.80
CA THR A 22 42.20 43.58 -6.95
C THR A 22 43.64 43.90 -7.35
N GLY A 23 44.52 42.89 -7.44
CA GLY A 23 45.94 43.04 -7.73
C GLY A 23 46.34 42.41 -9.06
N GLU A 24 47.44 42.86 -9.66
CA GLU A 24 47.91 42.45 -10.99
C GLU A 24 48.15 40.94 -11.12
N TYR A 25 48.57 40.29 -10.03
CA TYR A 25 48.82 38.84 -10.00
C TYR A 25 47.64 38.02 -9.44
N HIS A 26 46.54 38.66 -9.05
CA HIS A 26 45.37 37.97 -8.50
C HIS A 26 44.58 37.27 -9.59
N LEU A 27 44.32 35.96 -9.42
CA LEU A 27 43.44 35.22 -10.32
C LEU A 27 41.99 35.40 -9.87
N PRO A 28 41.11 36.04 -10.65
CA PRO A 28 39.69 36.13 -10.29
C PRO A 28 39.04 34.74 -10.34
N LEU A 29 38.30 34.39 -9.29
CA LEU A 29 37.67 33.08 -9.10
C LEU A 29 36.21 33.24 -8.66
N GLN A 30 35.34 32.39 -9.21
CA GLN A 30 33.95 32.30 -8.80
C GLN A 30 33.72 31.05 -7.95
N ILE A 31 32.73 31.12 -7.06
CA ILE A 31 32.30 29.98 -6.25
C ILE A 31 31.97 28.78 -7.16
N GLY A 32 32.54 27.62 -6.84
CA GLY A 32 32.41 26.39 -7.61
C GLY A 32 33.44 26.21 -8.73
N ASP A 33 34.30 27.20 -9.01
CA ASP A 33 35.41 27.01 -9.95
C ASP A 33 36.41 25.96 -9.43
N THR A 34 36.94 25.17 -10.36
CA THR A 34 37.92 24.13 -10.10
C THR A 34 39.31 24.62 -10.50
N VAL A 35 40.27 24.57 -9.58
CA VAL A 35 41.63 25.10 -9.77
C VAL A 35 42.70 24.01 -9.64
N HIS A 36 43.75 24.14 -10.46
CA HIS A 36 45.02 23.44 -10.27
C HIS A 36 45.91 24.31 -9.38
N ILE A 37 46.30 23.80 -8.22
CA ILE A 37 47.23 24.44 -7.30
C ILE A 37 48.64 23.91 -7.58
N LEU A 38 49.57 24.82 -7.89
CA LEU A 38 50.96 24.50 -8.23
C LEU A 38 51.92 24.81 -7.08
N GLU A 39 51.73 25.98 -6.45
CA GLU A 39 52.61 26.50 -5.41
C GLU A 39 51.80 27.10 -4.26
N PHE A 40 52.40 27.16 -3.07
CA PHE A 40 51.85 27.83 -1.90
C PHE A 40 52.89 28.78 -1.29
N GLY A 41 52.43 29.89 -0.73
CA GLY A 41 53.29 30.87 -0.04
C GLY A 41 52.44 31.86 0.77
N GLU A 42 52.86 32.14 2.01
CA GLU A 42 52.28 33.21 2.87
C GLU A 42 50.74 33.29 2.92
N GLY A 43 50.04 32.15 2.94
CA GLY A 43 48.56 32.10 3.01
C GLY A 43 47.84 32.16 1.65
N TRP A 44 48.59 32.11 0.56
CA TRP A 44 48.12 32.13 -0.82
C TRP A 44 48.53 30.86 -1.57
N TYR A 45 47.67 30.44 -2.51
CA TYR A 45 47.98 29.47 -3.54
C TYR A 45 48.29 30.19 -4.85
N ARG A 46 49.12 29.56 -5.69
CA ARG A 46 49.36 29.95 -7.08
C ARG A 46 48.96 28.82 -8.00
N GLY A 47 48.24 29.15 -9.06
CA GLY A 47 47.66 28.15 -9.93
C GLY A 47 46.85 28.74 -11.07
N TYR A 48 46.03 27.89 -11.68
CA TYR A 48 45.14 28.27 -12.79
C TYR A 48 43.80 27.54 -12.70
N THR A 49 42.79 28.05 -13.39
CA THR A 49 41.47 27.41 -13.48
C THR A 49 41.49 26.27 -14.50
N LEU A 50 40.80 25.16 -14.22
CA LEU A 50 40.69 24.07 -15.21
C LEU A 50 39.88 24.47 -16.46
N LYS A 51 39.08 25.54 -16.38
CA LYS A 51 38.38 26.12 -17.53
C LYS A 51 39.31 26.89 -18.46
N ASN A 52 40.35 27.54 -17.91
CA ASN A 52 41.32 28.32 -18.67
C ASN A 52 42.72 28.11 -18.10
N THR A 53 43.48 27.23 -18.76
CA THR A 53 44.83 26.83 -18.36
C THR A 53 45.93 27.82 -18.76
N SER A 54 45.59 28.83 -19.56
CA SER A 54 46.55 29.83 -20.07
C SER A 54 46.80 30.98 -19.08
N VAL A 55 45.88 31.22 -18.14
CA VAL A 55 45.96 32.35 -17.20
C VAL A 55 46.29 31.83 -15.80
N TRP A 56 47.45 32.24 -15.29
CA TRP A 56 47.94 31.82 -13.98
C TRP A 56 47.96 33.01 -13.02
N GLY A 57 47.69 32.77 -11.75
CA GLY A 57 47.74 33.81 -10.73
C GLY A 57 47.65 33.25 -9.32
N ILE A 58 47.60 34.16 -8.35
CA ILE A 58 47.51 33.83 -6.93
C ILE A 58 46.09 34.02 -6.40
N PHE A 59 45.69 33.18 -5.43
CA PHE A 59 44.38 33.22 -4.78
C PHE A 59 44.48 32.74 -3.32
N PRO A 60 43.63 33.26 -2.41
CA PRO A 60 43.77 32.97 -0.99
C PRO A 60 43.47 31.50 -0.67
N ILE A 61 44.23 30.89 0.24
CA ILE A 61 44.00 29.51 0.69
C ILE A 61 42.61 29.36 1.32
N SER A 62 42.15 30.36 2.07
CA SER A 62 40.84 30.36 2.75
C SER A 62 39.64 30.28 1.80
N PHE A 63 39.83 30.56 0.51
CA PHE A 63 38.77 30.56 -0.50
C PHE A 63 38.71 29.21 -1.24
N ILE A 64 39.61 28.27 -0.93
CA ILE A 64 39.76 27.02 -1.65
C ILE A 64 39.57 25.82 -0.72
N LYS A 65 38.65 24.93 -1.08
CA LYS A 65 38.54 23.60 -0.49
C LYS A 65 39.33 22.59 -1.34
N VAL A 66 40.44 22.10 -0.79
CA VAL A 66 41.25 21.07 -1.45
C VAL A 66 40.48 19.75 -1.52
N LYS A 67 40.51 19.10 -2.69
CA LYS A 67 39.93 17.79 -2.97
C LYS A 67 41.01 16.80 -3.40
N LYS A 68 40.76 15.51 -3.18
CA LYS A 68 41.67 14.44 -3.63
C LYS A 68 41.62 14.29 -5.15
N ALA A 69 42.79 14.25 -5.77
CA ALA A 69 42.94 14.00 -7.20
C ALA A 69 44.23 13.20 -7.46
N ARG A 70 44.24 12.42 -8.54
CA ARG A 70 45.43 11.78 -9.10
C ARG A 70 46.03 12.73 -10.14
N VAL A 71 47.35 12.84 -10.15
CA VAL A 71 48.06 13.66 -11.14
C VAL A 71 48.77 12.71 -12.10
N GLU A 72 48.38 12.74 -13.37
CA GLU A 72 49.04 12.00 -14.44
C GLU A 72 49.89 12.96 -15.27
N MET A 73 51.03 12.47 -15.77
CA MET A 73 51.92 13.20 -16.66
C MET A 73 51.62 12.76 -18.10
N ARG A 74 50.88 13.58 -18.84
CA ARG A 74 50.64 13.40 -20.28
C ARG A 74 51.39 14.49 -21.03
N ASP A 75 52.27 14.11 -21.96
CA ASP A 75 53.05 15.02 -22.81
C ASP A 75 53.82 16.13 -22.04
N GLY A 76 54.38 15.80 -20.88
CA GLY A 76 55.15 16.74 -20.06
C GLY A 76 54.32 17.78 -19.29
N ARG A 77 52.98 17.67 -19.25
CA ARG A 77 52.08 18.50 -18.45
C ARG A 77 51.40 17.69 -17.36
N GLU A 78 51.27 18.26 -16.16
CA GLU A 78 50.51 17.69 -15.05
C GLU A 78 49.00 17.80 -15.34
N THR A 79 48.34 16.68 -15.65
CA THR A 79 46.87 16.59 -15.78
C THR A 79 46.25 16.09 -14.49
N ILE A 80 45.24 16.81 -13.99
CA ILE A 80 44.52 16.45 -12.76
C ILE A 80 43.31 15.60 -13.09
N ILE A 81 43.24 14.41 -12.49
CA ILE A 81 42.07 13.54 -12.53
C ILE A 81 41.46 13.49 -11.12
N SER A 82 40.25 13.99 -10.96
CA SER A 82 39.54 13.95 -9.68
C SER A 82 39.40 12.52 -9.19
N SER A 83 39.54 12.28 -7.88
CA SER A 83 39.34 10.95 -7.27
C SER A 83 37.86 10.60 -7.03
N GLU A 84 36.93 11.46 -7.47
CA GLU A 84 35.49 11.19 -7.42
C GLU A 84 35.10 10.04 -8.35
N LEU A 85 34.02 9.31 -8.03
CA LEU A 85 33.48 8.24 -8.88
C LEU A 85 33.33 8.73 -10.34
N PRO A 86 33.78 7.98 -11.36
CA PRO A 86 33.71 8.40 -12.76
C PRO A 86 32.31 8.87 -13.20
N MET A 87 31.27 8.17 -12.73
CA MET A 87 29.88 8.53 -13.00
C MET A 87 29.48 9.91 -12.44
N VAL A 88 29.99 10.30 -11.26
CA VAL A 88 29.70 11.62 -10.69
C VAL A 88 30.35 12.72 -11.54
N GLN A 89 31.53 12.45 -12.09
CA GLN A 89 32.21 13.36 -13.00
C GLN A 89 31.43 13.51 -14.30
N GLU A 90 31.00 12.39 -14.88
CA GLU A 90 30.19 12.32 -16.10
C GLU A 90 28.83 13.05 -15.96
N ILE A 91 28.11 12.87 -14.85
CA ILE A 91 26.88 13.65 -14.61
C ILE A 91 27.20 15.14 -14.55
N THR A 92 28.32 15.52 -13.93
CA THR A 92 28.72 16.93 -13.76
C THR A 92 29.07 17.57 -15.10
N THR A 93 29.78 16.88 -15.99
CA THR A 93 30.10 17.38 -17.34
C THR A 93 28.85 17.49 -18.19
N THR A 94 27.99 16.46 -18.17
CA THR A 94 26.72 16.43 -18.91
C THR A 94 25.80 17.56 -18.50
N LEU A 95 25.63 17.80 -17.19
CA LEU A 95 24.82 18.91 -16.69
C LEU A 95 25.37 20.28 -17.10
N ARG A 96 26.69 20.44 -17.23
CA ARG A 96 27.31 21.70 -17.69
C ARG A 96 27.03 21.94 -19.18
N GLU A 97 27.17 20.91 -20.00
CA GLU A 97 26.84 20.96 -21.42
C GLU A 97 25.35 21.20 -21.64
N TRP A 98 24.50 20.48 -20.91
CA TRP A 98 23.05 20.69 -20.95
C TRP A 98 22.67 22.07 -20.46
N ALA A 99 23.32 22.63 -19.43
CA ALA A 99 23.04 23.99 -18.98
C ALA A 99 23.39 25.06 -20.03
N HIS A 100 24.38 24.81 -20.89
CA HIS A 100 24.64 25.68 -22.04
C HIS A 100 23.50 25.58 -23.06
N ASN A 101 23.17 24.36 -23.50
CA ASN A 101 22.11 24.12 -24.48
C ASN A 101 20.72 24.53 -23.98
N TRP A 102 20.41 24.30 -22.70
CA TRP A 102 19.15 24.69 -22.06
C TRP A 102 18.91 26.20 -22.11
N ARG A 103 19.98 27.00 -21.98
CA ARG A 103 19.90 28.45 -22.19
C ARG A 103 19.65 28.81 -23.65
N GLN A 104 20.27 28.11 -24.60
CA GLN A 104 20.01 28.32 -26.04
C GLN A 104 18.56 27.97 -26.40
N VAL A 105 18.05 26.82 -25.95
CA VAL A 105 16.66 26.39 -26.17
C VAL A 105 15.64 27.41 -25.63
N TYR A 106 15.97 28.08 -24.52
CA TYR A 106 15.15 29.18 -23.99
C TYR A 106 15.13 30.39 -24.92
N LEU A 107 16.31 30.80 -25.43
CA LEU A 107 16.46 31.91 -26.37
C LEU A 107 15.76 31.64 -27.71
N GLU A 108 15.78 30.39 -28.17
CA GLU A 108 15.13 29.93 -29.40
C GLU A 108 13.60 29.73 -29.26
N GLY A 109 13.04 29.91 -28.05
CA GLY A 109 11.59 29.85 -27.80
C GLY A 109 11.00 28.44 -27.63
N GLY A 110 11.84 27.40 -27.47
CA GLY A 110 11.43 26.00 -27.32
C GLY A 110 10.91 25.64 -25.92
N LYS A 111 9.73 26.17 -25.52
CA LYS A 111 9.17 26.02 -24.16
C LYS A 111 9.04 24.56 -23.68
N ALA A 112 8.57 23.65 -24.52
CA ALA A 112 8.35 22.25 -24.15
C ALA A 112 9.69 21.53 -23.86
N LEU A 113 10.67 21.71 -24.74
CA LEU A 113 12.00 21.13 -24.57
C LEU A 113 12.74 21.75 -23.36
N PHE A 114 12.58 23.06 -23.14
CA PHE A 114 13.13 23.76 -21.98
C PHE A 114 12.62 23.19 -20.64
N LEU A 115 11.31 23.00 -20.51
CA LEU A 115 10.71 22.44 -19.29
C LEU A 115 11.13 20.98 -19.07
N ARG A 116 11.13 20.17 -20.15
CA ARG A 116 11.55 18.76 -20.13
C ARG A 116 13.00 18.62 -19.68
N LEU A 117 13.92 19.37 -20.29
CA LEU A 117 15.34 19.38 -19.92
C LEU A 117 15.55 19.86 -18.49
N GLY A 118 14.84 20.91 -18.06
CA GLY A 118 14.93 21.41 -16.69
C GLY A 118 14.51 20.36 -15.64
N HIS A 119 13.50 19.55 -15.94
CA HIS A 119 13.10 18.42 -15.12
C HIS A 119 14.18 17.33 -15.08
N MET A 120 14.68 16.92 -16.24
CA MET A 120 15.75 15.92 -16.34
C MET A 120 17.03 16.33 -15.61
N MET A 121 17.41 17.61 -15.70
CA MET A 121 18.58 18.15 -14.99
C MET A 121 18.41 18.08 -13.47
N ARG A 122 17.22 18.39 -12.93
CA ARG A 122 16.94 18.27 -11.48
C ARG A 122 17.07 16.84 -10.99
N GLU A 123 16.50 15.90 -11.72
CA GLU A 123 16.63 14.48 -11.38
C GLU A 123 18.09 14.00 -11.39
N LEU A 124 18.87 14.38 -12.41
CA LEU A 124 20.30 14.03 -12.48
C LEU A 124 21.08 14.63 -11.31
N MET A 125 20.76 15.86 -10.87
CA MET A 125 21.36 16.45 -9.67
C MET A 125 21.03 15.66 -8.40
N GLU A 126 19.81 15.17 -8.26
CA GLU A 126 19.42 14.33 -7.13
C GLU A 126 20.14 12.97 -7.16
N ARG A 127 20.20 12.32 -8.33
CA ARG A 127 20.94 11.05 -8.49
C ARG A 127 22.43 11.23 -8.21
N ARG A 128 23.02 12.36 -8.60
CA ARG A 128 24.40 12.72 -8.25
C ARG A 128 24.59 12.84 -6.74
N SER A 129 23.62 13.41 -6.01
CA SER A 129 23.65 13.48 -4.54
C SER A 129 23.59 12.08 -3.91
N GLN A 130 22.74 11.20 -4.44
CA GLN A 130 22.62 9.79 -4.00
C GLN A 130 23.91 9.00 -4.25
N LEU A 131 24.60 9.22 -5.38
CA LEU A 131 25.90 8.58 -5.65
C LEU A 131 27.00 9.06 -4.69
N LEU A 132 26.95 10.33 -4.29
CA LEU A 132 27.92 10.92 -3.35
C LEU A 132 27.66 10.51 -1.90
N SER A 133 26.45 10.08 -1.53
CA SER A 133 26.16 9.66 -0.15
C SER A 133 26.87 8.37 0.25
N GLY A 134 27.24 7.52 -0.73
CA GLY A 134 27.99 6.27 -0.48
C GLY A 134 27.24 5.21 0.33
N THR A 135 25.94 5.40 0.57
CA THR A 135 25.10 4.54 1.44
C THR A 135 24.39 3.42 0.68
N LEU A 136 24.63 3.28 -0.62
CA LEU A 136 23.89 2.37 -1.49
C LEU A 136 24.56 0.99 -1.54
N PRO A 137 23.80 -0.12 -1.36
CA PRO A 137 24.26 -1.47 -1.66
C PRO A 137 24.70 -1.60 -3.13
N LYS A 138 25.58 -2.56 -3.43
CA LYS A 138 26.15 -2.76 -4.79
C LYS A 138 25.07 -2.94 -5.87
N ASP A 139 24.01 -3.72 -5.57
CA ASP A 139 22.94 -4.00 -6.53
C ASP A 139 22.13 -2.74 -6.86
N LYS A 140 21.76 -1.97 -5.83
CA LYS A 140 21.07 -0.68 -6.00
C LYS A 140 21.95 0.36 -6.69
N LEU A 141 23.27 0.30 -6.48
CA LEU A 141 24.20 1.17 -7.17
C LEU A 141 24.23 0.85 -8.67
N GLN A 142 24.27 -0.43 -9.05
CA GLN A 142 24.26 -0.84 -10.45
C GLN A 142 22.95 -0.46 -11.16
N GLU A 143 21.80 -0.63 -10.49
CA GLU A 143 20.51 -0.19 -11.02
C GLU A 143 20.48 1.34 -11.22
N LEU A 144 20.95 2.08 -10.21
CA LEU A 144 21.05 3.54 -10.29
C LEU A 144 21.98 3.99 -11.43
N LYS A 145 23.11 3.30 -11.62
CA LYS A 145 24.04 3.54 -12.73
C LYS A 145 23.33 3.42 -14.08
N GLN A 146 22.59 2.35 -14.30
CA GLN A 146 21.84 2.12 -15.55
C GLN A 146 20.74 3.15 -15.78
N GLN A 147 20.04 3.56 -14.71
CA GLN A 147 19.01 4.61 -14.81
C GLN A 147 19.62 5.96 -15.22
N VAL A 148 20.75 6.33 -14.61
CA VAL A 148 21.46 7.59 -14.91
C VAL A 148 21.98 7.62 -16.34
N THR A 149 22.73 6.59 -16.75
CA THR A 149 23.35 6.53 -18.09
C THR A 149 22.29 6.58 -19.18
N SER A 150 21.22 5.82 -19.02
CA SER A 150 20.18 5.77 -20.02
C SER A 150 19.34 7.06 -20.11
N LYS A 151 19.23 7.82 -19.01
CA LYS A 151 18.59 9.15 -19.01
C LYS A 151 19.49 10.22 -19.64
N MET A 152 20.79 10.14 -19.39
CA MET A 152 21.78 11.00 -20.04
C MET A 152 21.83 10.77 -21.54
N ASP A 153 21.84 9.53 -22.00
CA ASP A 153 21.87 9.20 -23.43
C ASP A 153 20.65 9.70 -24.16
N TYR A 154 19.49 9.49 -23.54
CA TYR A 154 18.24 10.01 -24.04
C TYR A 154 18.28 11.55 -24.13
N GLY A 155 18.78 12.22 -23.09
CA GLY A 155 18.94 13.67 -23.08
C GLY A 155 19.94 14.20 -24.11
N ASN A 156 21.06 13.51 -24.33
CA ASN A 156 22.00 13.85 -25.38
C ASN A 156 21.36 13.69 -26.76
N LYS A 157 20.57 12.63 -26.98
CA LYS A 157 19.89 12.41 -28.25
C LYS A 157 18.86 13.49 -28.57
N ILE A 158 18.05 13.93 -27.60
CA ILE A 158 17.07 15.03 -27.81
C ILE A 158 17.75 16.39 -28.01
N LEU A 159 18.94 16.59 -27.43
CA LEU A 159 19.77 17.77 -27.63
C LEU A 159 20.66 17.68 -28.88
N THR A 160 20.54 16.60 -29.66
CA THR A 160 21.38 16.31 -30.84
C THR A 160 22.89 16.36 -30.54
N LEU A 161 23.27 15.95 -29.33
CA LEU A 161 24.66 15.82 -28.89
C LEU A 161 25.22 14.43 -29.25
N ASP A 162 26.54 14.31 -29.14
CA ASP A 162 27.25 13.07 -29.41
C ASP A 162 26.82 11.92 -28.49
N LEU A 163 26.73 10.72 -29.09
CA LEU A 163 26.33 9.51 -28.38
C LEU A 163 27.54 8.90 -27.66
N VAL A 164 27.37 8.63 -26.36
CA VAL A 164 28.38 7.94 -25.54
C VAL A 164 28.14 6.43 -25.60
N VAL A 165 29.12 5.67 -26.09
CA VAL A 165 29.03 4.21 -26.15
C VAL A 165 29.48 3.60 -24.83
N ARG A 166 28.68 2.68 -24.27
CA ARG A 166 28.94 2.05 -22.97
C ARG A 166 28.95 0.53 -23.03
N ASP A 167 29.62 -0.09 -22.06
CA ASP A 167 29.58 -1.53 -21.79
C ASP A 167 28.27 -1.95 -21.08
N ASP A 168 28.12 -3.25 -20.80
CA ASP A 168 26.96 -3.80 -20.10
C ASP A 168 26.88 -3.39 -18.60
N GLU A 169 27.99 -2.88 -18.05
CA GLU A 169 28.11 -2.38 -16.67
C GLU A 169 27.84 -0.87 -16.55
N GLY A 170 27.65 -0.18 -17.69
CA GLY A 170 27.38 1.25 -17.77
C GLY A 170 28.63 2.13 -17.69
N ASN A 171 29.82 1.61 -17.97
CA ASN A 171 31.04 2.40 -18.11
C ASN A 171 31.25 2.81 -19.58
N ILE A 172 31.96 3.92 -19.79
CA ILE A 172 32.29 4.42 -21.13
C ILE A 172 33.33 3.52 -21.77
N LEU A 173 33.07 3.06 -23.00
CA LEU A 173 34.03 2.29 -23.77
C LEU A 173 35.14 3.19 -24.31
N ASP A 174 36.38 2.81 -24.07
CA ASP A 174 37.54 3.49 -24.62
C ASP A 174 37.81 3.00 -26.07
N PRO A 175 37.81 3.89 -27.08
CA PRO A 175 38.06 3.54 -28.47
C PRO A 175 39.45 2.96 -28.73
N GLU A 176 40.45 3.29 -27.91
CA GLU A 176 41.84 2.82 -28.09
C GLU A 176 42.03 1.38 -27.59
N SER A 177 41.22 0.94 -26.62
CA SER A 177 41.27 -0.41 -26.06
C SER A 177 40.20 -1.37 -26.62
N THR A 178 39.17 -0.85 -27.28
CA THR A 178 38.05 -1.67 -27.80
C THR A 178 38.20 -1.96 -29.29
N SER A 179 38.02 -3.23 -29.69
CA SER A 179 37.97 -3.60 -31.12
C SER A 179 36.88 -2.84 -31.88
N VAL A 180 37.19 -2.38 -33.09
CA VAL A 180 36.30 -1.63 -33.98
C VAL A 180 34.95 -2.33 -34.17
N VAL A 181 34.94 -3.66 -34.32
CA VAL A 181 33.71 -4.43 -34.51
C VAL A 181 32.86 -4.46 -33.23
N SER A 182 33.51 -4.61 -32.07
CA SER A 182 32.83 -4.59 -30.77
C SER A 182 32.25 -3.21 -30.47
N LEU A 183 32.99 -2.14 -30.78
CA LEU A 183 32.53 -0.77 -30.64
C LEU A 183 31.32 -0.48 -31.55
N PHE A 184 31.35 -0.93 -32.81
CA PHE A 184 30.22 -0.80 -33.72
C PHE A 184 28.97 -1.55 -33.23
N ARG A 185 29.13 -2.78 -32.74
CA ARG A 185 28.02 -3.55 -32.14
C ARG A 185 27.44 -2.86 -30.90
N ALA A 186 28.30 -2.31 -30.04
CA ALA A 186 27.88 -1.55 -28.87
C ALA A 186 27.13 -0.27 -29.28
N HIS A 187 27.63 0.45 -30.29
CA HIS A 187 26.95 1.61 -30.86
C HIS A 187 25.55 1.27 -31.41
N CYS A 188 25.43 0.17 -32.18
CA CYS A 188 24.13 -0.32 -32.66
C CYS A 188 23.17 -0.63 -31.50
N LYS A 189 23.64 -1.37 -30.48
CA LYS A 189 22.83 -1.70 -29.30
C LYS A 189 22.36 -0.45 -28.54
N THR A 190 23.26 0.50 -28.29
CA THR A 190 22.94 1.76 -27.60
C THR A 190 21.94 2.59 -28.41
N THR A 191 22.14 2.68 -29.74
CA THR A 191 21.20 3.36 -30.63
C THR A 191 19.82 2.71 -30.59
N SER A 192 19.73 1.39 -30.70
CA SER A 192 18.44 0.67 -30.61
C SER A 192 17.74 0.90 -29.27
N ARG A 193 18.48 0.86 -28.14
CA ARG A 193 17.93 1.14 -26.80
C ARG A 193 17.36 2.56 -26.69
N ILE A 194 18.06 3.56 -27.25
CA ILE A 194 17.62 4.96 -27.23
C ILE A 194 16.40 5.15 -28.14
N THR A 195 16.43 4.60 -29.36
CA THR A 195 15.30 4.68 -30.29
C THR A 195 14.06 3.99 -29.73
N GLN A 196 14.22 2.86 -29.04
CA GLN A 196 13.11 2.19 -28.35
C GLN A 196 12.51 3.09 -27.28
N ARG A 197 13.32 3.75 -26.44
CA ARG A 197 12.84 4.72 -25.45
C ARG A 197 12.18 5.95 -26.08
N ILE A 198 12.73 6.44 -27.19
CA ILE A 198 12.11 7.55 -27.93
C ILE A 198 10.74 7.11 -28.44
N ASN A 199 10.61 5.90 -28.97
CA ASN A 199 9.32 5.36 -29.42
C ASN A 199 8.36 5.15 -28.24
N GLU A 200 8.84 4.64 -27.11
CA GLU A 200 8.05 4.53 -25.87
C GLU A 200 7.51 5.91 -25.43
N GLU A 201 8.34 6.95 -25.48
CA GLU A 201 7.93 8.31 -25.10
C GLU A 201 7.15 9.07 -26.19
N SER A 202 7.38 8.83 -27.48
CA SER A 202 6.62 9.47 -28.58
C SER A 202 5.28 8.79 -28.85
N CYS A 203 5.16 7.49 -28.55
CA CYS A 203 3.86 6.87 -28.35
C CYS A 203 3.13 7.50 -27.15
N SER A 204 3.83 7.95 -26.11
CA SER A 204 3.20 8.67 -24.99
C SER A 204 2.62 10.03 -25.39
N ASP A 205 3.25 10.73 -26.35
CA ASP A 205 2.85 12.10 -26.75
C ASP A 205 1.74 12.15 -27.83
N GLN A 206 1.47 11.05 -28.55
CA GLN A 206 0.31 10.95 -29.47
C GLN A 206 -0.86 10.12 -28.92
N SER A 207 -0.63 9.30 -27.88
CA SER A 207 -1.68 8.76 -27.03
C SER A 207 -1.60 9.41 -25.65
N GLY A 208 -1.98 10.69 -25.56
CA GLY A 208 -2.21 11.40 -24.30
C GLY A 208 -3.37 10.85 -23.45
N ILE A 209 -3.72 9.58 -23.68
CA ILE A 209 -4.68 8.76 -22.97
C ILE A 209 -4.09 7.34 -23.00
N ASN A 210 -3.72 6.79 -21.83
CA ASN A 210 -3.61 5.34 -21.57
C ASN A 210 -2.33 4.55 -21.94
N GLN A 211 -1.19 4.83 -21.30
CA GLN A 211 -0.28 3.73 -20.87
C GLN A 211 0.13 3.81 -19.41
N THR A 212 0.28 5.02 -18.84
CA THR A 212 0.25 5.20 -17.37
C THR A 212 -1.18 5.19 -16.83
N ASP A 213 -2.18 5.62 -17.62
CA ASP A 213 -3.58 5.66 -17.19
C ASP A 213 -4.28 4.29 -17.19
N VAL A 214 -3.73 3.27 -17.88
CA VAL A 214 -4.27 1.89 -17.77
C VAL A 214 -4.02 1.31 -16.38
N PHE A 215 -2.95 1.76 -15.72
CA PHE A 215 -2.60 1.36 -14.35
C PHE A 215 -3.21 2.27 -13.26
N SER A 216 -3.94 3.32 -13.63
CA SER A 216 -4.68 4.20 -12.71
C SER A 216 -6.18 4.18 -12.99
N SER A 217 -6.77 3.00 -13.13
CA SER A 217 -8.19 2.83 -13.49
C SER A 217 -9.19 3.17 -12.36
N SER A 218 -8.72 3.66 -11.21
CA SER A 218 -9.49 4.58 -10.37
C SER A 218 -8.56 5.61 -9.72
N PRO A 219 -8.92 6.90 -9.71
CA PRO A 219 -8.26 7.85 -8.82
C PRO A 219 -8.57 7.42 -7.37
N THR A 220 -7.59 6.81 -6.71
CA THR A 220 -7.63 6.68 -5.26
C THR A 220 -7.40 8.07 -4.69
N HIS A 221 -8.37 8.51 -3.93
CA HIS A 221 -8.40 9.82 -3.36
C HIS A 221 -7.79 9.74 -1.96
N SER A 222 -6.95 10.71 -1.63
CA SER A 222 -6.28 10.80 -0.34
C SER A 222 -6.66 12.13 0.31
N LEU A 223 -7.07 12.10 1.58
CA LEU A 223 -7.41 13.29 2.34
C LEU A 223 -6.30 13.59 3.33
N TYR A 224 -5.59 14.69 3.13
CA TYR A 224 -4.57 15.16 4.06
C TYR A 224 -5.21 16.06 5.11
N VAL A 225 -4.91 15.78 6.39
CA VAL A 225 -5.37 16.54 7.55
C VAL A 225 -4.18 16.84 8.44
N CYS A 226 -3.96 18.11 8.74
CA CYS A 226 -2.95 18.54 9.70
C CYS A 226 -3.64 19.21 10.89
N VAL A 227 -3.37 18.71 12.09
CA VAL A 227 -3.83 19.36 13.33
C VAL A 227 -2.89 20.50 13.65
N ARG A 228 -3.44 21.72 13.72
CA ARG A 228 -2.67 22.93 14.02
C ARG A 228 -2.68 23.22 15.52
N ASN A 229 -3.82 23.08 16.17
CA ASN A 229 -3.96 23.37 17.59
C ASN A 229 -5.16 22.64 18.20
N PHE A 230 -5.11 22.36 19.50
CA PHE A 230 -6.24 21.85 20.27
C PHE A 230 -6.44 22.72 21.52
N VAL A 231 -7.58 23.42 21.58
CA VAL A 231 -7.91 24.39 22.62
C VAL A 231 -8.99 23.80 23.52
N CYS A 232 -8.58 23.15 24.60
CA CYS A 232 -9.49 22.64 25.63
C CYS A 232 -8.87 22.77 27.02
N LYS A 233 -9.68 23.09 28.04
CA LYS A 233 -9.23 23.14 29.44
C LYS A 233 -9.09 21.71 29.99
N LEU A 234 -8.04 21.02 29.59
CA LEU A 234 -7.70 19.69 30.08
C LEU A 234 -6.94 19.82 31.41
N GLY A 235 -7.55 19.38 32.51
CA GLY A 235 -6.87 19.22 33.80
C GLY A 235 -6.16 17.88 33.97
N GLU A 236 -6.27 16.98 32.98
CA GLU A 236 -5.73 15.62 32.95
C GLU A 236 -5.15 15.34 31.54
N GLU A 237 -4.45 14.22 31.38
CA GLU A 237 -3.97 13.79 30.05
C GLU A 237 -5.15 13.34 29.17
N ALA A 238 -5.02 13.48 27.85
CA ALA A 238 -6.07 13.09 26.92
C ALA A 238 -5.53 12.37 25.67
N GLU A 239 -6.35 11.52 25.11
CA GLU A 239 -6.15 10.80 23.85
C GLU A 239 -7.19 11.32 22.85
N LEU A 240 -6.70 11.82 21.70
CA LEU A 240 -7.52 12.30 20.60
C LEU A 240 -7.52 11.24 19.49
N PHE A 241 -8.69 10.72 19.15
CA PHE A 241 -8.89 9.76 18.07
C PHE A 241 -9.62 10.45 16.92
N MET A 242 -8.92 10.69 15.80
CA MET A 242 -9.52 11.25 14.60
C MET A 242 -9.80 10.17 13.56
N SER A 243 -11.01 10.16 13.01
CA SER A 243 -11.42 9.22 11.97
C SER A 243 -12.54 9.78 11.09
N LEU A 244 -12.70 9.17 9.92
CA LEU A 244 -13.81 9.45 9.00
C LEU A 244 -15.02 8.61 9.37
N TYR A 245 -16.20 9.23 9.38
CA TYR A 245 -17.45 8.64 9.82
C TYR A 245 -18.55 8.81 8.77
N ASP A 246 -19.30 7.73 8.54
CA ASP A 246 -20.50 7.75 7.72
C ASP A 246 -21.77 7.86 8.59
N PRO A 247 -22.55 8.94 8.47
CA PRO A 247 -23.85 9.04 9.12
C PRO A 247 -24.93 8.13 8.52
N ALA A 248 -24.82 7.65 7.27
CA ALA A 248 -25.82 6.75 6.69
C ALA A 248 -25.68 5.33 7.26
N GLU A 249 -24.46 4.78 7.26
CA GLU A 249 -24.17 3.45 7.80
C GLU A 249 -23.94 3.45 9.32
N GLN A 250 -23.83 4.64 9.94
CA GLN A 250 -23.54 4.83 11.37
C GLN A 250 -22.24 4.16 11.81
N LYS A 251 -21.22 4.15 10.94
CA LYS A 251 -19.94 3.46 11.14
C LYS A 251 -18.76 4.36 10.84
N ILE A 252 -17.67 4.10 11.55
CA ILE A 252 -16.36 4.68 11.24
C ILE A 252 -15.82 3.96 9.99
N ILE A 253 -15.25 4.71 9.05
CA ILE A 253 -14.75 4.22 7.76
C ILE A 253 -13.23 4.05 7.77
N SER A 254 -12.49 4.92 8.47
CA SER A 254 -11.02 4.93 8.46
C SER A 254 -10.42 4.42 9.76
N GLU A 255 -9.15 4.04 9.71
CA GLU A 255 -8.35 3.87 10.92
C GLU A 255 -8.34 5.15 11.77
N ASN A 256 -8.24 5.01 13.09
CA ASN A 256 -8.10 6.14 13.99
C ASN A 256 -6.68 6.71 13.89
N PHE A 257 -6.55 8.03 13.85
CA PHE A 257 -5.30 8.75 14.07
C PHE A 257 -5.22 9.18 15.54
N LEU A 258 -4.21 8.67 16.26
CA LEU A 258 -4.08 8.86 17.71
C LEU A 258 -3.06 9.96 18.03
N ILE A 259 -3.50 10.96 18.78
CA ILE A 259 -2.64 11.99 19.37
C ILE A 259 -2.77 11.96 20.89
N ARG A 260 -1.65 11.78 21.60
CA ARG A 260 -1.59 11.89 23.06
C ARG A 260 -1.29 13.32 23.48
N TRP A 261 -2.24 13.93 24.18
CA TRP A 261 -2.17 15.29 24.70
C TRP A 261 -1.82 15.28 26.19
N ALA A 262 -0.81 16.05 26.58
CA ALA A 262 -0.38 16.15 27.98
C ALA A 262 -1.26 17.12 28.77
N HIS A 263 -1.24 16.96 30.10
CA HIS A 263 -1.91 17.84 31.06
C HIS A 263 -1.39 19.30 31.03
N THR A 264 -0.21 19.54 30.43
CA THR A 264 0.39 20.87 30.25
C THR A 264 -0.21 21.65 29.07
N GLY A 265 -1.14 21.06 28.31
CA GLY A 265 -1.76 21.69 27.14
C GLY A 265 -0.94 21.57 25.85
N LEU A 266 0.11 20.74 25.83
CA LEU A 266 0.90 20.40 24.65
C LEU A 266 0.85 18.89 24.38
N PRO A 267 1.11 18.42 23.15
CA PRO A 267 1.34 17.01 22.85
C PRO A 267 2.42 16.40 23.78
N LYS A 268 2.23 15.14 24.21
CA LYS A 268 3.19 14.43 25.09
C LYS A 268 4.59 14.31 24.48
N GLU A 269 4.66 14.18 23.16
CA GLU A 269 5.92 14.09 22.42
C GLU A 269 6.19 15.42 21.71
N ILE A 270 7.07 16.24 22.28
CA ILE A 270 7.41 17.58 21.78
C ILE A 270 8.02 17.50 20.37
N GLU A 271 8.68 16.40 20.02
CA GLU A 271 9.20 16.14 18.66
C GLU A 271 8.09 15.99 17.60
N LYS A 272 6.86 15.64 18.01
CA LYS A 272 5.69 15.51 17.13
C LYS A 272 4.90 16.80 16.92
N LEU A 273 5.24 17.91 17.61
CA LEU A 273 4.49 19.18 17.49
C LEU A 273 4.40 19.69 16.05
N ASN A 274 5.48 19.51 15.26
CA ASN A 274 5.54 19.93 13.86
C ASN A 274 5.02 18.87 12.87
N ASN A 275 4.67 17.67 13.37
CA ASN A 275 4.31 16.49 12.57
C ASN A 275 2.96 15.87 12.99
N LEU A 276 1.96 16.70 13.35
CA LEU A 276 0.58 16.24 13.55
C LEU A 276 -0.19 16.16 12.23
N LYS A 277 0.38 15.42 11.27
CA LYS A 277 -0.14 15.28 9.91
C LYS A 277 -0.57 13.84 9.67
N VAL A 278 -1.80 13.67 9.18
CA VAL A 278 -2.33 12.38 8.75
C VAL A 278 -2.82 12.46 7.31
N VAL A 279 -2.54 11.41 6.53
CA VAL A 279 -3.14 11.19 5.22
C VAL A 279 -4.09 10.01 5.34
N PHE A 280 -5.39 10.27 5.15
CA PHE A 280 -6.38 9.23 4.98
C PHE A 280 -6.35 8.73 3.54
N THR A 281 -6.06 7.44 3.34
CA THR A 281 -5.86 6.85 2.01
C THR A 281 -6.96 5.86 1.66
N ASP A 282 -6.94 5.36 0.42
CA ASP A 282 -7.84 4.33 -0.10
C ASP A 282 -9.31 4.77 -0.19
N LEU A 283 -9.57 6.08 -0.36
CA LEU A 283 -10.93 6.59 -0.60
C LEU A 283 -11.30 6.37 -2.07
N GLY A 284 -12.35 5.59 -2.31
CA GLY A 284 -12.84 5.26 -3.65
C GLY A 284 -14.01 6.14 -4.10
N ARG A 285 -14.54 5.87 -5.30
CA ARG A 285 -15.70 6.59 -5.85
C ARG A 285 -16.94 6.42 -4.99
N LYS A 286 -17.14 5.25 -4.37
CA LYS A 286 -18.23 4.99 -3.42
C LYS A 286 -18.22 6.01 -2.29
N GLU A 287 -17.05 6.27 -1.69
CA GLU A 287 -16.91 7.23 -0.60
C GLU A 287 -17.13 8.67 -1.07
N LEU A 288 -16.59 9.05 -2.22
CA LEU A 288 -16.81 10.37 -2.81
C LEU A 288 -18.27 10.62 -3.20
N SER A 289 -19.00 9.55 -3.58
CA SER A 289 -20.41 9.61 -3.97
C SER A 289 -21.37 9.65 -2.78
N ARG A 290 -20.89 9.47 -1.53
CA ARG A 290 -21.74 9.52 -0.33
C ARG A 290 -22.38 10.90 -0.19
N GLU A 291 -23.57 10.92 0.40
CA GLU A 291 -24.31 12.16 0.65
C GLU A 291 -23.59 13.05 1.66
N LYS A 292 -23.04 12.45 2.73
CA LYS A 292 -22.28 13.13 3.78
C LYS A 292 -21.09 12.28 4.24
N LEU A 293 -19.94 12.93 4.43
CA LEU A 293 -18.73 12.37 5.02
C LEU A 293 -18.25 13.30 6.14
N LEU A 294 -18.10 12.76 7.35
CA LEU A 294 -17.80 13.55 8.53
C LEU A 294 -16.40 13.20 9.07
N LEU A 295 -15.63 14.22 9.45
CA LEU A 295 -14.41 14.06 10.23
C LEU A 295 -14.79 14.15 11.72
N VAL A 296 -14.55 13.07 12.45
CA VAL A 296 -14.89 12.94 13.88
C VAL A 296 -13.61 12.85 14.69
N CYS A 297 -13.53 13.63 15.77
CA CYS A 297 -12.49 13.53 16.78
C CYS A 297 -13.11 13.12 18.11
N GLN A 298 -12.88 11.89 18.56
CA GLN A 298 -13.28 11.40 19.87
C GLN A 298 -12.19 11.70 20.90
N ILE A 299 -12.58 12.23 22.06
CA ILE A 299 -11.64 12.65 23.10
C ILE A 299 -11.86 11.81 24.35
N VAL A 300 -10.83 11.07 24.73
CA VAL A 300 -10.80 10.21 25.91
C VAL A 300 -9.79 10.80 26.88
N ARG A 301 -10.19 11.09 28.12
CA ARG A 301 -9.28 11.55 29.17
C ARG A 301 -8.70 10.35 29.93
N VAL A 302 -7.46 10.47 30.36
CA VAL A 302 -6.75 9.45 31.16
C VAL A 302 -6.46 10.05 32.53
N GLY A 303 -7.09 9.52 33.57
CA GLY A 303 -7.03 10.14 34.90
C GLY A 303 -7.74 9.36 36.00
N ARG A 304 -8.30 10.08 36.98
CA ARG A 304 -8.96 9.49 38.17
C ARG A 304 -10.39 9.04 37.90
N MET A 305 -11.01 8.13 38.67
CA MET A 305 -12.40 7.68 38.39
C MET A 305 -13.46 8.79 38.61
N ASP A 306 -13.45 9.46 39.76
CA ASP A 306 -14.40 10.55 40.11
C ASP A 306 -13.67 11.90 40.21
N LEU A 307 -14.26 12.95 39.63
CA LEU A 307 -13.73 14.31 39.67
C LEU A 307 -14.15 15.08 40.93
N LYS A 308 -15.20 14.62 41.62
CA LYS A 308 -15.78 15.28 42.81
C LYS A 308 -15.01 14.99 44.10
N GLU A 309 -14.15 13.97 44.12
CA GLU A 309 -13.33 13.65 45.30
C GLU A 309 -12.14 14.62 45.45
N ALA A 310 -12.06 15.29 46.60
CA ALA A 310 -11.01 16.27 46.92
C ALA A 310 -9.64 15.64 47.23
N ASN A 311 -9.60 14.34 47.55
CA ASN A 311 -8.38 13.64 47.98
C ASN A 311 -7.70 12.87 46.83
N VAL A 312 -6.90 13.58 46.03
CA VAL A 312 -6.15 13.04 44.88
C VAL A 312 -5.25 11.84 45.22
N ARG A 313 -4.74 11.73 46.46
CA ARG A 313 -3.79 10.69 46.88
C ARG A 313 -4.39 9.27 47.05
N LYS A 314 -5.72 9.12 47.09
CA LYS A 314 -6.39 7.82 47.32
C LYS A 314 -7.23 7.34 46.13
N ALA A 315 -7.28 8.12 45.05
CA ALA A 315 -8.10 7.85 43.88
C ALA A 315 -7.36 6.93 42.90
N THR A 316 -8.09 6.03 42.26
CA THR A 316 -7.55 5.15 41.21
C THR A 316 -7.10 5.98 40.00
N LEU A 317 -5.84 5.86 39.59
CA LEU A 317 -5.23 6.63 38.49
C LEU A 317 -5.13 5.81 37.20
N GLY A 318 -4.98 6.49 36.06
CA GLY A 318 -4.70 5.88 34.75
C GLY A 318 -5.92 5.33 34.02
N LEU A 319 -7.14 5.71 34.43
CA LEU A 319 -8.38 5.20 33.84
C LEU A 319 -8.78 6.04 32.62
N ARG A 320 -9.04 5.36 31.50
CA ARG A 320 -9.57 5.95 30.27
C ARG A 320 -11.06 6.22 30.44
N ARG A 321 -11.50 7.46 30.24
CA ARG A 321 -12.90 7.91 30.40
C ARG A 321 -13.32 8.81 29.24
N PRO A 322 -14.58 8.77 28.79
CA PRO A 322 -15.02 9.65 27.72
C PRO A 322 -15.05 11.12 28.20
N LEU A 323 -14.54 12.04 27.38
CA LEU A 323 -14.61 13.48 27.66
C LEU A 323 -15.60 14.18 26.72
N GLY A 324 -15.54 13.90 25.42
CA GLY A 324 -16.38 14.56 24.43
C GLY A 324 -16.00 14.22 23.00
N VAL A 325 -16.69 14.85 22.05
CA VAL A 325 -16.54 14.62 20.61
C VAL A 325 -16.54 15.96 19.88
N SER A 326 -15.74 16.06 18.81
CA SER A 326 -15.78 17.16 17.84
C SER A 326 -16.10 16.58 16.45
N VAL A 327 -17.00 17.21 15.69
CA VAL A 327 -17.45 16.71 14.37
C VAL A 327 -17.43 17.84 13.35
N MET A 328 -16.91 17.57 12.15
CA MET A 328 -16.91 18.50 11.02
C MET A 328 -17.40 17.80 9.76
N ASP A 329 -18.22 18.48 8.96
CA ASP A 329 -18.59 18.01 7.62
C ASP A 329 -17.48 18.34 6.61
N VAL A 330 -16.91 17.31 5.99
CA VAL A 330 -15.83 17.44 4.99
C VAL A 330 -16.32 17.15 3.57
N THR A 331 -17.61 16.93 3.37
CA THR A 331 -18.20 16.50 2.09
C THR A 331 -17.92 17.48 0.95
N GLU A 332 -18.08 18.78 1.19
CA GLU A 332 -17.88 19.80 0.16
C GLU A 332 -16.40 19.99 -0.23
N ILE A 333 -15.48 19.69 0.70
CA ILE A 333 -14.03 19.68 0.46
C ILE A 333 -13.66 18.44 -0.37
N VAL A 334 -14.18 17.27 0.00
CA VAL A 334 -13.91 16.01 -0.71
C VAL A 334 -14.52 16.01 -2.12
N LYS A 335 -15.66 16.67 -2.32
CA LYS A 335 -16.27 16.87 -3.65
C LYS A 335 -15.57 17.95 -4.48
N GLY A 336 -14.54 18.62 -3.95
CA GLY A 336 -13.77 19.64 -4.66
C GLY A 336 -14.54 20.94 -4.94
N LYS A 337 -15.66 21.18 -4.26
CA LYS A 337 -16.45 22.42 -4.41
C LYS A 337 -15.86 23.58 -3.61
N VAL A 338 -15.12 23.27 -2.54
CA VAL A 338 -14.41 24.23 -1.70
C VAL A 338 -12.92 23.96 -1.80
N GLU A 339 -12.15 24.90 -2.35
CA GLU A 339 -10.69 24.82 -2.33
C GLU A 339 -10.16 25.03 -0.91
N SER A 340 -9.66 23.96 -0.29
CA SER A 340 -8.98 24.01 1.00
C SER A 340 -7.48 23.75 0.81
N ASP A 341 -6.66 24.75 1.18
CA ASP A 341 -5.21 24.70 1.15
C ASP A 341 -4.63 24.45 2.54
N GLU A 342 -3.32 24.13 2.61
CA GLU A 342 -2.61 23.92 3.88
C GLU A 342 -2.71 25.10 4.86
N ASP A 343 -2.87 26.32 4.33
CA ASP A 343 -2.92 27.56 5.12
C ASP A 343 -4.32 27.87 5.66
N LYS A 344 -5.38 27.25 5.12
CA LYS A 344 -6.75 27.47 5.60
C LYS A 344 -7.01 26.65 6.85
N GLN A 345 -7.23 27.33 7.97
CA GLN A 345 -7.54 26.70 9.25
C GLN A 345 -9.05 26.63 9.47
N HIS A 346 -9.54 25.42 9.77
CA HIS A 346 -10.92 25.14 10.13
C HIS A 346 -11.02 24.89 11.63
N PHE A 347 -11.97 25.55 12.27
CA PHE A 347 -12.28 25.33 13.69
C PHE A 347 -13.42 24.31 13.83
N ILE A 348 -13.15 23.23 14.56
CA ILE A 348 -14.12 22.19 14.88
C ILE A 348 -14.56 22.35 16.34
N PRO A 349 -15.83 22.66 16.61
CA PRO A 349 -16.31 22.88 17.97
C PRO A 349 -16.26 21.60 18.79
N PHE A 350 -15.80 21.72 20.04
CA PHE A 350 -15.77 20.61 20.99
C PHE A 350 -17.07 20.54 21.79
N VAL A 351 -17.68 19.34 21.84
CA VAL A 351 -18.86 19.05 22.65
C VAL A 351 -18.51 18.12 23.79
N GLN A 352 -18.60 18.63 25.01
CA GLN A 352 -18.38 17.85 26.22
C GLN A 352 -19.57 16.95 26.52
N VAL A 353 -19.32 15.74 27.02
CA VAL A 353 -20.37 14.83 27.52
C VAL A 353 -21.11 15.51 28.68
N ALA A 354 -22.40 15.81 28.49
CA ALA A 354 -23.22 16.59 29.44
C ALA A 354 -23.83 15.74 30.57
N ALA A 355 -24.04 14.44 30.35
CA ALA A 355 -24.65 13.51 31.32
C ALA A 355 -23.79 12.25 31.52
N GLU A 356 -23.74 11.71 32.75
CA GLU A 356 -22.94 10.51 33.10
C GLU A 356 -23.36 9.23 32.33
N ASN A 357 -24.49 9.25 31.62
CA ASN A 357 -25.05 8.13 30.85
C ASN A 357 -24.89 8.24 29.32
N ASP A 358 -24.23 9.28 28.80
CA ASP A 358 -24.07 9.47 27.35
C ASP A 358 -22.80 8.80 26.81
N PHE A 359 -22.96 7.93 25.81
CA PHE A 359 -21.86 7.26 25.10
C PHE A 359 -21.28 8.16 23.99
N LEU A 360 -19.98 8.04 23.69
CA LEU A 360 -19.32 8.81 22.63
C LEU A 360 -20.01 8.66 21.27
N HIS A 361 -20.42 7.43 20.94
CA HIS A 361 -21.11 7.15 19.68
C HIS A 361 -22.50 7.82 19.61
N SER A 362 -23.25 7.84 20.71
CA SER A 362 -24.54 8.55 20.79
C SER A 362 -24.36 10.06 20.73
N LEU A 363 -23.24 10.59 21.26
CA LEU A 363 -22.92 12.01 21.19
C LEU A 363 -22.65 12.45 19.74
N ILE A 364 -21.97 11.62 18.93
CA ILE A 364 -21.78 11.90 17.48
C ILE A 364 -23.13 12.17 16.81
N LYS A 365 -24.13 11.31 17.05
CA LYS A 365 -25.48 11.47 16.50
C LYS A 365 -26.11 12.81 16.93
N LYS A 366 -26.10 13.09 18.23
CA LYS A 366 -26.63 14.34 18.79
C LYS A 366 -25.97 15.58 18.20
N VAL A 367 -24.66 15.53 17.97
CA VAL A 367 -23.89 16.64 17.37
C VAL A 367 -24.24 16.83 15.89
N ILE A 368 -24.49 15.76 15.15
CA ILE A 368 -24.92 15.84 13.74
C ILE A 368 -26.33 16.42 13.62
N GLU A 369 -27.22 16.11 14.56
CA GLU A 369 -28.59 16.64 14.60
C GLU A 369 -28.66 18.08 15.13
N ALA A 370 -27.71 18.49 15.98
CA ALA A 370 -27.66 19.82 16.56
C ALA A 370 -27.14 20.86 15.56
N LYS A 371 -27.99 21.84 15.21
CA LYS A 371 -27.62 22.94 14.30
C LYS A 371 -26.72 24.01 14.91
N ASP A 372 -26.76 24.19 16.23
CA ASP A 372 -25.95 25.17 16.95
C ASP A 372 -25.36 24.57 18.23
N ILE A 373 -24.04 24.70 18.37
CA ILE A 373 -23.27 24.08 19.45
C ILE A 373 -22.64 25.16 20.31
N ASN A 374 -23.02 25.22 21.59
CA ASN A 374 -22.41 26.12 22.57
C ASN A 374 -21.04 25.58 23.03
N HIS A 375 -20.01 25.89 22.26
CA HIS A 375 -18.65 25.37 22.39
C HIS A 375 -17.76 26.19 23.35
N LYS A 376 -18.21 27.34 23.87
CA LYS A 376 -17.47 28.20 24.81
C LYS A 376 -16.00 28.46 24.40
N GLY A 377 -15.72 28.54 23.10
CA GLY A 377 -14.37 28.73 22.53
C GLY A 377 -13.42 27.51 22.64
N GLN A 378 -13.93 26.33 22.99
CA GLN A 378 -13.16 25.09 23.01
C GLN A 378 -13.34 24.31 21.71
N GLY A 379 -12.25 23.78 21.15
CA GLY A 379 -12.28 23.09 19.86
C GLY A 379 -10.92 22.71 19.30
N LEU A 380 -10.95 22.09 18.13
CA LEU A 380 -9.79 21.62 17.38
C LEU A 380 -9.59 22.49 16.13
N TRP A 381 -8.36 22.92 15.89
CA TRP A 381 -7.98 23.62 14.66
C TRP A 381 -7.27 22.66 13.71
N VAL A 382 -7.82 22.48 12.51
CA VAL A 382 -7.28 21.58 11.48
C VAL A 382 -7.16 22.29 10.14
N SER A 383 -6.16 21.93 9.35
CA SER A 383 -6.09 22.27 7.92
C SER A 383 -6.27 21.00 7.11
N ILE A 384 -7.12 21.04 6.08
CA ILE A 384 -7.52 19.87 5.29
C ILE A 384 -7.19 20.14 3.82
N LYS A 385 -6.65 19.16 3.12
CA LYS A 385 -6.36 19.24 1.67
C LYS A 385 -6.72 17.93 0.98
N MET A 386 -7.46 18.03 -0.11
CA MET A 386 -7.80 16.87 -0.94
C MET A 386 -6.69 16.60 -1.96
N LEU A 387 -6.23 15.35 -2.04
CA LEU A 387 -5.14 14.92 -2.93
C LEU A 387 -5.67 13.79 -3.84
N ASN A 388 -5.57 13.98 -5.16
CA ASN A 388 -6.16 13.06 -6.15
C ASN A 388 -5.18 11.95 -6.58
N TRP A 389 -4.27 11.55 -5.68
CA TRP A 389 -3.19 10.62 -5.99
C TRP A 389 -3.10 9.47 -4.97
N ASP A 390 -2.68 8.30 -5.46
CA ASP A 390 -2.30 7.17 -4.62
C ASP A 390 -1.02 7.48 -3.81
N LEU A 391 -0.78 6.79 -2.69
CA LEU A 391 0.41 6.97 -1.85
C LEU A 391 1.72 6.94 -2.63
N LYS A 392 1.87 5.99 -3.55
CA LYS A 392 3.09 5.85 -4.37
C LYS A 392 3.26 7.00 -5.34
N GLN A 393 2.16 7.54 -5.87
CA GLN A 393 2.15 8.70 -6.75
C GLN A 393 2.39 10.00 -5.97
N LEU A 394 1.81 10.11 -4.77
CA LEU A 394 1.94 11.26 -3.87
C LEU A 394 3.38 11.41 -3.38
N GLN A 395 4.08 10.30 -3.12
CA GLN A 395 5.52 10.29 -2.85
C GLN A 395 6.36 10.80 -4.02
N LYS A 396 5.90 10.59 -5.25
CA LYS A 396 6.62 10.99 -6.47
C LYS A 396 6.35 12.44 -6.86
N GLU A 397 5.09 12.90 -6.74
CA GLU A 397 4.67 14.23 -7.21
C GLU A 397 4.78 15.32 -6.14
N GLN A 398 4.44 15.03 -4.87
CA GLN A 398 4.47 16.01 -3.77
C GLN A 398 5.20 15.45 -2.52
N PRO A 399 6.51 15.14 -2.61
CA PRO A 399 7.28 14.61 -1.47
C PRO A 399 7.34 15.56 -0.27
N HIS A 400 7.14 16.87 -0.46
CA HIS A 400 7.14 17.86 0.61
C HIS A 400 5.94 17.75 1.58
N LEU A 401 4.82 17.15 1.13
CA LEU A 401 3.67 16.85 1.99
C LEU A 401 3.86 15.56 2.80
N LEU A 402 4.71 14.67 2.30
CA LEU A 402 5.02 13.37 2.90
C LEU A 402 6.43 13.39 3.49
N ASP A 403 6.57 14.02 4.65
CA ASP A 403 7.79 13.86 5.44
C ASP A 403 7.81 12.47 6.12
N ARG A 404 8.97 12.03 6.63
CA ARG A 404 9.10 10.76 7.39
C ARG A 404 8.19 10.68 8.62
N GLY A 405 7.66 11.83 9.08
CA GLY A 405 6.71 11.92 10.19
C GLY A 405 5.23 11.93 9.79
N THR A 406 4.89 11.95 8.49
CA THR A 406 3.48 11.93 8.05
C THR A 406 2.87 10.55 8.28
N VAL A 407 1.80 10.50 9.06
CA VAL A 407 1.10 9.27 9.42
C VAL A 407 0.10 8.90 8.34
N VAL A 408 0.02 7.63 7.98
CA VAL A 408 -0.93 7.13 6.98
C VAL A 408 -2.04 6.35 7.68
N ALA A 409 -3.27 6.80 7.54
CA ALA A 409 -4.46 6.13 8.05
C ALA A 409 -5.25 5.54 6.88
N ARG A 410 -5.28 4.21 6.79
CA ARG A 410 -5.99 3.53 5.69
C ARG A 410 -7.49 3.48 5.93
N LYS A 411 -8.25 3.28 4.86
CA LYS A 411 -9.65 2.86 4.95
C LYS A 411 -9.75 1.49 5.63
N MET A 412 -10.71 1.33 6.53
CA MET A 412 -11.12 0.02 7.05
C MET A 412 -11.92 -0.71 5.98
N GLY A 413 -11.48 -1.92 5.62
CA GLY A 413 -11.93 -2.59 4.41
C GLY A 413 -10.98 -2.36 3.22
N PHE A 414 -11.29 -2.98 2.10
CA PHE A 414 -10.48 -2.88 0.90
C PHE A 414 -10.76 -1.60 0.10
N PRO A 415 -9.75 -1.05 -0.59
CA PRO A 415 -9.97 -0.10 -1.69
C PRO A 415 -10.86 -0.73 -2.77
N GLU A 416 -11.43 0.10 -3.64
CA GLU A 416 -12.25 -0.38 -4.77
C GLU A 416 -11.48 -1.27 -5.73
N ILE A 417 -10.17 -1.05 -5.86
CA ILE A 417 -9.27 -1.81 -6.71
C ILE A 417 -8.12 -2.32 -5.84
N ILE A 418 -7.85 -3.62 -5.94
CA ILE A 418 -6.69 -4.26 -5.32
C ILE A 418 -5.76 -4.65 -6.46
N MET A 419 -4.59 -4.04 -6.53
CA MET A 419 -3.61 -4.35 -7.56
C MET A 419 -2.95 -5.71 -7.29
N PRO A 420 -2.57 -6.47 -8.33
CA PRO A 420 -1.84 -7.73 -8.14
C PRO A 420 -0.52 -7.47 -7.41
N GLY A 421 -0.16 -8.36 -6.48
CA GLY A 421 1.02 -8.25 -5.63
C GLY A 421 0.85 -7.40 -4.36
N ASP A 422 -0.29 -6.73 -4.16
CA ASP A 422 -0.54 -5.93 -2.95
C ASP A 422 -0.95 -6.84 -1.77
N VAL A 423 -0.04 -6.99 -0.79
CA VAL A 423 -0.26 -7.86 0.37
C VAL A 423 -0.78 -7.03 1.54
N ARG A 424 -2.00 -7.35 1.99
CA ARG A 424 -2.66 -6.68 3.12
C ARG A 424 -3.19 -7.72 4.09
N ASN A 425 -2.96 -7.49 5.38
CA ASN A 425 -3.47 -8.34 6.47
C ASN A 425 -3.78 -7.49 7.72
N ASP A 426 -4.86 -6.71 7.63
CA ASP A 426 -5.33 -5.89 8.76
C ASP A 426 -6.54 -6.55 9.41
N ILE A 427 -6.47 -6.78 10.72
CA ILE A 427 -7.57 -7.37 11.49
C ILE A 427 -8.12 -6.28 12.43
N TYR A 428 -9.34 -5.81 12.18
CA TYR A 428 -10.00 -4.84 13.05
C TYR A 428 -10.93 -5.55 14.03
N VAL A 429 -10.81 -5.19 15.29
CA VAL A 429 -11.64 -5.70 16.38
C VAL A 429 -12.29 -4.51 17.05
N THR A 430 -13.62 -4.51 17.11
CA THR A 430 -14.40 -3.47 17.76
C THR A 430 -15.07 -4.04 18.99
N LEU A 431 -14.83 -3.41 20.15
CA LEU A 431 -15.60 -3.66 21.36
C LEU A 431 -16.94 -2.96 21.23
N VAL A 432 -18.03 -3.71 20.98
CA VAL A 432 -19.34 -3.13 20.69
C VAL A 432 -20.02 -2.77 22.01
N GLN A 433 -20.45 -3.80 22.76
CA GLN A 433 -21.24 -3.62 23.97
C GLN A 433 -21.10 -4.81 24.93
N GLY A 434 -21.49 -4.59 26.18
CA GLY A 434 -21.58 -5.63 27.20
C GLY A 434 -22.62 -5.31 28.26
N GLU A 435 -23.28 -6.35 28.77
CA GLU A 435 -24.23 -6.28 29.88
C GLU A 435 -23.71 -7.13 31.05
N PHE A 436 -23.44 -6.47 32.17
CA PHE A 436 -22.92 -7.13 33.37
C PHE A 436 -23.86 -6.94 34.54
N ASP A 437 -24.27 -8.04 35.16
CA ASP A 437 -25.08 -7.97 36.36
C ASP A 437 -24.26 -7.61 37.62
N LYS A 438 -24.99 -7.02 38.57
CA LYS A 438 -24.49 -6.46 39.83
C LYS A 438 -23.84 -7.48 40.79
N CYS A 439 -23.93 -8.79 40.53
CA CYS A 439 -23.33 -9.92 41.28
C CYS A 439 -22.98 -9.57 42.75
N ASN A 440 -23.98 -9.64 43.63
CA ASN A 440 -23.93 -9.44 45.10
C ASN A 440 -23.40 -8.09 45.63
N LYS A 441 -22.98 -7.12 44.80
CA LYS A 441 -22.56 -5.77 45.25
C LYS A 441 -23.76 -4.82 45.38
N THR A 442 -23.62 -3.68 46.08
CA THR A 442 -24.69 -2.67 46.25
C THR A 442 -24.76 -1.62 45.13
N THR A 443 -23.71 -1.49 44.31
CA THR A 443 -23.64 -0.63 43.12
C THR A 443 -23.26 -1.43 41.89
N GLN A 444 -23.53 -0.89 40.69
CA GLN A 444 -23.09 -1.50 39.44
C GLN A 444 -21.55 -1.50 39.35
N LYS A 445 -21.00 -2.43 38.56
CA LYS A 445 -19.55 -2.54 38.35
C LYS A 445 -19.11 -1.53 37.28
N ASN A 446 -18.09 -0.74 37.58
CA ASN A 446 -17.28 -0.05 36.57
C ASN A 446 -16.41 -1.14 35.91
N VAL A 447 -16.66 -1.48 34.65
CA VAL A 447 -15.96 -2.58 33.97
C VAL A 447 -14.90 -2.01 33.04
N GLU A 448 -13.70 -2.55 33.16
CA GLU A 448 -12.60 -2.37 32.23
C GLU A 448 -12.39 -3.70 31.51
N VAL A 449 -12.33 -3.64 30.18
CA VAL A 449 -12.02 -4.78 29.33
C VAL A 449 -10.57 -4.68 28.92
N THR A 450 -9.79 -5.68 29.31
CA THR A 450 -8.43 -5.87 28.85
C THR A 450 -8.44 -6.88 27.70
N MET A 451 -7.98 -6.46 26.52
CA MET A 451 -7.77 -7.34 25.36
C MET A 451 -6.28 -7.61 25.17
N VAL A 452 -5.93 -8.87 24.99
CA VAL A 452 -4.59 -9.33 24.64
C VAL A 452 -4.65 -10.32 23.48
N VAL A 453 -3.59 -10.33 22.68
CA VAL A 453 -3.38 -11.34 21.62
C VAL A 453 -2.51 -12.45 22.20
N CYS A 454 -3.01 -13.68 22.16
CA CYS A 454 -2.32 -14.85 22.68
C CYS A 454 -1.95 -15.83 21.56
N SER A 455 -0.82 -16.53 21.72
CA SER A 455 -0.43 -17.68 20.90
C SER A 455 -1.21 -18.95 21.29
N GLU A 456 -1.00 -20.04 20.55
CA GLU A 456 -1.62 -21.34 20.78
C GLU A 456 -1.21 -21.96 22.13
N GLU A 457 -0.05 -21.55 22.65
CA GLU A 457 0.51 -21.92 23.95
C GLU A 457 0.02 -21.00 25.09
N GLY A 458 -0.68 -19.92 24.77
CA GLY A 458 -1.24 -18.96 25.73
C GLY A 458 -0.31 -17.79 26.07
N GLU A 459 0.83 -17.68 25.42
CA GLU A 459 1.76 -16.57 25.60
C GLU A 459 1.23 -15.29 24.94
N VAL A 460 1.45 -14.14 25.58
CA VAL A 460 0.99 -12.84 25.05
C VAL A 460 1.97 -12.34 23.99
N ILE A 461 1.47 -12.10 22.78
CA ILE A 461 2.28 -11.55 21.68
C ILE A 461 2.51 -10.06 21.94
N SER A 462 3.78 -9.69 22.09
CA SER A 462 4.16 -8.30 22.36
C SER A 462 3.89 -7.39 21.16
N ASN A 463 3.38 -6.18 21.42
CA ASN A 463 3.19 -5.11 20.41
C ASN A 463 2.31 -5.51 19.21
N ALA A 464 1.32 -6.37 19.45
CA ALA A 464 0.40 -6.84 18.41
C ALA A 464 -0.81 -5.93 18.18
N ILE A 465 -1.10 -4.98 19.09
CA ILE A 465 -2.32 -4.16 19.04
C ILE A 465 -1.97 -2.70 18.75
N SER A 466 -2.66 -2.10 17.79
CA SER A 466 -2.57 -0.69 17.43
C SER A 466 -3.89 0.01 17.75
N LEU A 467 -3.86 0.97 18.68
CA LEU A 467 -5.02 1.79 19.08
C LEU A 467 -5.38 2.85 18.04
N GLY A 468 -4.39 3.24 17.25
CA GLY A 468 -4.50 4.21 16.17
C GLY A 468 -3.17 4.39 15.48
N THR A 469 -3.21 4.90 14.27
CA THR A 469 -2.04 5.28 13.50
C THR A 469 -1.32 6.46 14.17
N GLY A 470 0.01 6.48 14.14
CA GLY A 470 0.84 7.56 14.71
C GLY A 470 1.40 7.31 16.11
N ASP A 471 1.03 6.19 16.75
CA ASP A 471 1.58 5.74 18.03
C ASP A 471 2.20 4.34 17.91
N ARG A 472 2.96 3.93 18.94
CA ARG A 472 3.57 2.59 18.98
C ARG A 472 2.52 1.54 19.29
N ASN A 473 2.69 0.35 18.71
CA ASN A 473 1.85 -0.79 19.06
C ASN A 473 2.03 -1.17 20.54
N VAL A 474 0.95 -1.64 21.15
CA VAL A 474 0.87 -2.09 22.54
C VAL A 474 0.59 -3.59 22.60
N SER A 475 0.95 -4.21 23.72
CA SER A 475 0.71 -5.65 23.96
C SER A 475 -0.65 -5.90 24.61
N GLU A 476 -1.16 -4.90 25.34
CA GLU A 476 -2.43 -4.95 26.05
C GLU A 476 -3.25 -3.70 25.68
N PHE A 477 -4.51 -3.91 25.34
CA PHE A 477 -5.49 -2.85 25.17
C PHE A 477 -6.43 -2.81 26.37
N GLN A 478 -6.64 -1.61 26.92
CA GLN A 478 -7.57 -1.35 28.01
C GLN A 478 -8.69 -0.44 27.52
N SER A 479 -9.94 -0.87 27.68
CA SER A 479 -11.12 -0.11 27.24
C SER A 479 -11.36 1.14 28.08
N THR A 480 -12.19 2.05 27.56
CA THR A 480 -12.78 3.13 28.35
C THR A 480 -13.70 2.57 29.44
N VAL A 481 -13.67 3.19 30.63
CA VAL A 481 -14.51 2.79 31.76
C VAL A 481 -15.66 3.77 31.95
N TYR A 482 -16.88 3.25 31.85
CA TYR A 482 -18.10 3.99 32.15
C TYR A 482 -18.51 3.80 33.61
N TYR A 483 -18.95 4.89 34.25
CA TYR A 483 -19.24 4.90 35.68
C TYR A 483 -20.62 4.28 35.97
N GLN A 484 -20.64 3.17 36.71
CA GLN A 484 -21.83 2.51 37.25
C GLN A 484 -22.95 2.19 36.23
N LEU A 485 -22.60 1.97 34.97
CA LEU A 485 -23.55 1.56 33.93
C LEU A 485 -23.67 0.04 33.84
N LYS A 486 -24.92 -0.44 33.82
CA LYS A 486 -25.25 -1.87 33.58
C LYS A 486 -24.94 -2.27 32.13
N HIS A 487 -25.38 -1.44 31.18
CA HIS A 487 -25.13 -1.59 29.75
C HIS A 487 -23.97 -0.68 29.37
N GLN A 488 -22.90 -1.28 28.86
CA GLN A 488 -21.72 -0.55 28.41
C GLN A 488 -21.64 -0.64 26.91
N HIS A 489 -21.54 0.51 26.23
CA HIS A 489 -21.33 0.60 24.80
C HIS A 489 -19.99 1.30 24.57
N TRP A 490 -18.94 0.52 24.29
CA TRP A 490 -17.60 1.07 24.07
C TRP A 490 -17.49 1.66 22.66
N MET A 491 -17.90 0.90 21.65
CA MET A 491 -17.70 1.22 20.23
C MET A 491 -16.25 1.64 19.92
N GLU A 492 -15.29 0.96 20.56
CA GLU A 492 -13.86 1.21 20.38
C GLU A 492 -13.27 0.19 19.40
N THR A 493 -12.76 0.67 18.28
CA THR A 493 -12.10 -0.15 17.26
C THR A 493 -10.59 -0.09 17.41
N VAL A 494 -9.96 -1.26 17.44
CA VAL A 494 -8.51 -1.43 17.50
C VAL A 494 -8.04 -2.32 16.35
N LYS A 495 -6.83 -2.08 15.85
CA LYS A 495 -6.20 -2.89 14.81
C LYS A 495 -5.26 -3.90 15.44
N VAL A 496 -5.40 -5.16 15.05
CA VAL A 496 -4.52 -6.26 15.44
C VAL A 496 -3.57 -6.52 14.27
N SER A 497 -2.28 -6.31 14.53
CA SER A 497 -1.19 -6.44 13.55
C SER A 497 -0.38 -7.70 13.86
N ILE A 498 -0.72 -8.79 13.18
CA ILE A 498 -0.08 -10.11 13.32
C ILE A 498 0.43 -10.56 11.94
N PRO A 499 1.64 -11.15 11.84
CA PRO A 499 2.11 -11.80 10.62
C PRO A 499 1.11 -12.86 10.12
N ILE A 500 0.95 -12.98 8.81
CA ILE A 500 -0.07 -13.87 8.19
C ILE A 500 0.10 -15.33 8.65
N GLU A 501 1.34 -15.77 8.85
CA GLU A 501 1.71 -17.13 9.26
C GLU A 501 1.21 -17.47 10.66
N ASP A 502 1.21 -16.49 11.57
CA ASP A 502 0.86 -16.67 12.98
C ASP A 502 -0.67 -16.58 13.23
N VAL A 503 -1.45 -16.10 12.25
CA VAL A 503 -2.91 -15.96 12.39
C VAL A 503 -3.58 -17.31 12.69
N GLN A 504 -3.02 -18.42 12.20
CA GLN A 504 -3.51 -19.78 12.46
C GLN A 504 -3.39 -20.20 13.92
N LYS A 505 -2.37 -19.69 14.60
CA LYS A 505 -1.99 -20.09 15.96
C LYS A 505 -2.36 -19.03 16.99
N THR A 506 -3.26 -18.10 16.67
CA THR A 506 -3.56 -16.97 17.54
C THR A 506 -5.04 -16.86 17.89
N HIS A 507 -5.28 -16.42 19.13
CA HIS A 507 -6.61 -16.08 19.63
C HIS A 507 -6.57 -14.78 20.43
N LEU A 508 -7.72 -14.12 20.47
CA LEU A 508 -7.93 -12.93 21.28
C LEU A 508 -8.52 -13.34 22.61
N ARG A 509 -7.96 -12.82 23.69
CA ARG A 509 -8.47 -13.02 25.05
C ARG A 509 -8.91 -11.69 25.63
N PHE A 510 -10.13 -11.67 26.17
CA PHE A 510 -10.75 -10.55 26.83
C PHE A 510 -10.91 -10.88 28.32
N THR A 511 -10.41 -10.02 29.18
CA THR A 511 -10.56 -10.15 30.63
C THR A 511 -11.29 -8.95 31.19
N PHE A 512 -12.15 -9.20 32.17
CA PHE A 512 -13.02 -8.17 32.74
C PHE A 512 -12.62 -7.90 34.18
N LYS A 513 -12.20 -6.66 34.44
CA LYS A 513 -11.83 -6.18 35.77
C LYS A 513 -12.80 -5.12 36.25
N HIS A 514 -13.12 -5.14 37.54
CA HIS A 514 -13.85 -4.04 38.16
C HIS A 514 -12.87 -2.97 38.65
N ARG A 515 -13.06 -1.71 38.23
CA ARG A 515 -12.25 -0.56 38.65
C ARG A 515 -13.00 0.30 39.68
N PRO A 516 -12.79 0.10 41.00
CA PRO A 516 -13.39 0.95 42.03
C PRO A 516 -12.76 2.36 42.03
N SER A 517 -13.45 3.35 42.60
CA SER A 517 -12.93 4.74 42.68
C SER A 517 -11.69 4.91 43.57
N SER A 518 -11.43 3.96 44.49
CA SER A 518 -10.32 3.99 45.44
C SER A 518 -9.17 3.04 45.05
N ASP A 519 -7.95 3.56 45.01
CA ASP A 519 -6.73 2.86 44.55
C ASP A 519 -6.39 1.61 45.39
N SER A 520 -6.60 1.67 46.71
CA SER A 520 -6.34 0.53 47.60
C SER A 520 -7.30 -0.64 47.35
N LYS A 521 -8.52 -0.35 46.92
CA LYS A 521 -9.49 -1.38 46.52
C LYS A 521 -9.15 -1.92 45.13
N ASP A 522 -8.68 -1.07 44.23
CA ASP A 522 -8.36 -1.44 42.86
C ASP A 522 -7.18 -2.41 42.73
N LYS A 523 -6.16 -2.27 43.60
CA LYS A 523 -5.02 -3.20 43.67
C LYS A 523 -5.42 -4.60 44.15
N GLY A 524 -6.51 -4.73 44.90
CA GLY A 524 -7.02 -6.00 45.41
C GLY A 524 -8.05 -6.68 44.50
N GLU A 525 -8.60 -5.98 43.51
CA GLU A 525 -9.60 -6.51 42.59
C GLU A 525 -8.94 -7.41 41.53
N LYS A 526 -9.51 -8.61 41.35
CA LYS A 526 -9.06 -9.61 40.38
C LYS A 526 -10.00 -9.67 39.18
N ASN A 527 -9.54 -10.28 38.09
CA ASN A 527 -10.36 -10.54 36.92
C ASN A 527 -11.55 -11.43 37.32
N PHE A 528 -12.77 -10.97 37.04
CA PHE A 528 -13.99 -11.67 37.47
C PHE A 528 -14.64 -12.49 36.35
N ALA A 529 -14.30 -12.20 35.09
CA ALA A 529 -14.75 -12.94 33.94
C ALA A 529 -13.69 -12.92 32.82
N MET A 530 -13.82 -13.86 31.89
CA MET A 530 -12.98 -13.99 30.69
C MET A 530 -13.83 -14.42 29.50
N ALA A 531 -13.51 -13.91 28.31
CA ALA A 531 -14.00 -14.39 27.02
C ALA A 531 -12.82 -14.55 26.06
N PHE A 532 -12.96 -15.38 25.04
CA PHE A 532 -11.94 -15.53 24.01
C PHE A 532 -12.57 -15.83 22.64
N VAL A 533 -11.84 -15.52 21.57
CA VAL A 533 -12.22 -15.87 20.20
C VAL A 533 -10.97 -16.23 19.41
N ARG A 534 -11.06 -17.30 18.61
CA ARG A 534 -9.97 -17.70 17.70
C ARG A 534 -10.07 -16.92 16.40
N LEU A 535 -8.93 -16.48 15.88
CA LEU A 535 -8.89 -15.75 14.61
C LEU A 535 -9.16 -16.68 13.41
N MET A 536 -8.86 -17.98 13.57
CA MET A 536 -9.16 -19.01 12.60
C MET A 536 -10.09 -20.07 13.15
N ARG A 537 -11.01 -20.51 12.30
CA ARG A 537 -11.95 -21.58 12.57
C ARG A 537 -11.27 -22.95 12.43
N PRO A 538 -11.83 -24.01 13.03
CA PRO A 538 -11.37 -25.37 12.83
C PRO A 538 -11.28 -25.78 11.36
N ASP A 539 -12.18 -25.24 10.52
CA ASP A 539 -12.22 -25.49 9.07
C ASP A 539 -11.07 -24.83 8.28
N GLY A 540 -10.19 -24.09 8.95
CA GLY A 540 -9.05 -23.40 8.35
C GLY A 540 -9.38 -22.08 7.65
N THR A 541 -10.63 -21.62 7.71
CA THR A 541 -11.05 -20.27 7.29
C THR A 541 -10.86 -19.27 8.41
N THR A 542 -10.75 -17.98 8.08
CA THR A 542 -10.73 -16.92 9.10
C THR A 542 -12.11 -16.75 9.74
N LEU A 543 -12.13 -16.09 10.91
CA LEU A 543 -13.35 -15.64 11.54
C LEU A 543 -14.19 -14.80 10.56
N ARG A 544 -15.52 -14.99 10.57
CA ARG A 544 -16.41 -14.19 9.69
C ARG A 544 -16.45 -12.75 10.15
N ASP A 545 -16.55 -11.85 9.18
CA ASP A 545 -16.82 -10.45 9.47
C ASP A 545 -18.21 -10.26 10.07
N GLY A 546 -18.33 -9.31 11.00
CA GLY A 546 -19.58 -8.97 11.66
C GLY A 546 -19.51 -9.09 13.18
N GLU A 547 -20.69 -9.07 13.80
CA GLU A 547 -20.85 -9.13 15.25
C GLU A 547 -20.82 -10.56 15.78
N HIS A 548 -20.09 -10.77 16.88
CA HIS A 548 -19.94 -12.04 17.56
C HIS A 548 -20.33 -11.91 19.03
N ASP A 549 -21.32 -12.69 19.45
CA ASP A 549 -21.71 -12.80 20.85
C ASP A 549 -20.81 -13.83 21.55
N LEU A 550 -19.93 -13.37 22.42
CA LEU A 550 -18.97 -14.24 23.10
C LEU A 550 -19.56 -14.84 24.39
N VAL A 551 -19.13 -16.06 24.70
CA VAL A 551 -19.47 -16.70 25.98
C VAL A 551 -18.53 -16.18 27.08
N LEU A 552 -19.13 -15.69 28.18
CA LEU A 552 -18.39 -15.25 29.36
C LEU A 552 -18.19 -16.39 30.35
N TYR A 553 -16.93 -16.66 30.71
CA TYR A 553 -16.53 -17.63 31.71
C TYR A 553 -16.15 -16.94 33.02
N LYS A 554 -16.62 -17.48 34.16
CA LYS A 554 -16.31 -17.03 35.52
C LYS A 554 -15.59 -18.13 36.29
N GLY A 555 -14.54 -17.77 37.02
CA GLY A 555 -13.70 -18.69 37.78
C GLY A 555 -12.56 -17.97 38.51
N ASP A 556 -11.60 -18.72 39.05
CA ASP A 556 -10.40 -18.15 39.68
C ASP A 556 -9.51 -17.44 38.65
N SER A 557 -8.99 -16.26 38.99
CA SER A 557 -8.16 -15.44 38.08
C SER A 557 -7.01 -16.20 37.40
N ARG A 558 -6.34 -17.11 38.11
CA ARG A 558 -5.24 -17.91 37.54
C ARG A 558 -5.74 -18.95 36.52
N LYS A 559 -6.92 -19.53 36.78
CA LYS A 559 -7.56 -20.50 35.88
C LYS A 559 -8.15 -19.83 34.64
N LEU A 560 -8.55 -18.56 34.76
CA LEU A 560 -9.05 -17.76 33.63
C LEU A 560 -7.94 -17.39 32.62
N GLU A 561 -6.67 -17.45 33.04
CA GLU A 561 -5.51 -17.16 32.19
C GLU A 561 -4.89 -18.42 31.56
N ASP A 562 -5.12 -19.60 32.15
CA ASP A 562 -4.57 -20.88 31.68
C ASP A 562 -5.29 -21.39 30.41
N ILE A 563 -4.52 -21.52 29.32
CA ILE A 563 -5.05 -21.96 28.03
C ILE A 563 -5.62 -23.37 28.04
N ASN A 564 -5.07 -24.27 28.86
CA ASN A 564 -5.54 -25.66 28.91
C ASN A 564 -6.98 -25.76 29.41
N MET A 565 -7.43 -24.76 30.17
CA MET A 565 -8.76 -24.70 30.74
C MET A 565 -9.81 -24.28 29.70
N TYR A 566 -9.50 -23.31 28.85
CA TYR A 566 -10.48 -22.74 27.92
C TYR A 566 -10.30 -23.15 26.46
N ARG A 567 -9.18 -23.77 26.07
CA ARG A 567 -8.92 -24.17 24.67
C ARG A 567 -10.07 -24.98 24.08
N ASN A 568 -10.62 -25.96 24.80
CA ASN A 568 -11.70 -26.82 24.28
C ASN A 568 -13.11 -26.26 24.47
N LEU A 569 -13.24 -25.02 24.97
CA LEU A 569 -14.53 -24.38 25.23
C LEU A 569 -15.05 -23.63 23.99
N LEU A 570 -16.36 -23.36 23.98
CA LEU A 570 -17.03 -22.62 22.90
C LEU A 570 -16.71 -21.12 23.01
N SER A 571 -16.24 -20.51 21.93
CA SER A 571 -15.94 -19.07 21.89
C SER A 571 -17.19 -18.19 21.72
N THR A 572 -18.14 -18.62 20.89
CA THR A 572 -19.31 -17.82 20.47
C THR A 572 -20.62 -18.52 20.80
N ARG A 573 -21.65 -17.75 21.16
CA ARG A 573 -23.04 -18.22 21.23
C ARG A 573 -23.59 -18.27 19.81
N SER A 574 -24.12 -19.40 19.37
CA SER A 574 -24.66 -19.51 18.01
C SER A 574 -26.03 -18.80 17.91
N ASN A 575 -26.28 -18.05 16.84
CA ASN A 575 -27.53 -17.31 16.62
C ASN A 575 -28.78 -18.20 16.44
N GLY A 576 -28.62 -19.52 16.36
CA GLY A 576 -29.72 -20.48 16.22
C GLY A 576 -30.44 -20.86 17.52
N GLU A 577 -29.89 -20.52 18.69
CA GLU A 577 -30.43 -20.94 20.00
C GLU A 577 -31.16 -19.82 20.76
N GLN A 578 -31.70 -18.83 20.05
CA GLN A 578 -32.48 -17.75 20.67
C GLN A 578 -33.81 -18.22 21.30
N GLN A 579 -34.26 -19.45 21.05
CA GLN A 579 -35.46 -20.01 21.66
C GLN A 579 -35.24 -20.66 23.04
N SER A 580 -34.03 -20.70 23.59
CA SER A 580 -33.84 -21.37 24.87
C SER A 580 -32.85 -20.69 25.83
N ARG A 581 -33.15 -19.41 26.16
CA ARG A 581 -32.65 -18.75 27.39
C ARG A 581 -32.83 -19.61 28.66
N HIS A 582 -33.72 -20.62 28.62
CA HIS A 582 -33.98 -21.56 29.71
C HIS A 582 -33.31 -22.95 29.60
N SER A 583 -32.84 -23.41 28.42
CA SER A 583 -32.36 -24.80 28.25
C SER A 583 -30.83 -24.97 28.26
N LEU A 584 -30.07 -23.97 27.80
CA LEU A 584 -28.61 -24.10 27.72
C LEU A 584 -27.90 -24.10 29.09
N VAL A 585 -28.54 -23.56 30.13
CA VAL A 585 -27.98 -23.51 31.50
C VAL A 585 -28.16 -24.86 32.22
N SER A 586 -29.16 -25.67 31.88
CA SER A 586 -29.36 -26.98 32.53
C SER A 586 -28.55 -28.10 31.86
N THR A 587 -28.38 -28.08 30.53
CA THR A 587 -27.62 -29.10 29.81
C THR A 587 -26.09 -28.89 29.91
N MET A 588 -25.61 -27.63 30.01
CA MET A 588 -24.17 -27.33 30.13
C MET A 588 -23.57 -27.50 31.54
N LYS A 589 -24.40 -27.77 32.56
CA LYS A 589 -23.92 -28.20 33.88
C LYS A 589 -23.38 -29.64 33.87
N GLY A 590 -23.73 -30.44 32.86
CA GLY A 590 -23.51 -31.90 32.89
C GLY A 590 -22.28 -32.43 32.16
N THR A 591 -21.76 -31.77 31.11
CA THR A 591 -20.85 -32.50 30.18
C THR A 591 -19.58 -31.80 29.72
N LEU A 592 -19.39 -30.48 29.87
CA LEU A 592 -18.09 -29.83 29.55
C LEU A 592 -17.59 -28.79 30.58
N GLY A 593 -18.45 -28.17 31.39
CA GLY A 593 -18.02 -27.21 32.42
C GLY A 593 -17.39 -27.84 33.68
N GLY A 594 -17.67 -29.11 33.96
CA GLY A 594 -17.20 -29.80 35.16
C GLY A 594 -15.70 -30.14 35.16
N ALA A 595 -15.09 -30.31 33.98
CA ALA A 595 -13.69 -30.76 33.87
C ALA A 595 -12.66 -29.61 33.98
N SER A 596 -13.05 -28.37 33.67
CA SER A 596 -12.16 -27.19 33.65
C SER A 596 -12.28 -26.29 34.90
N GLY A 597 -13.36 -26.45 35.69
CA GLY A 597 -13.60 -25.58 36.86
C GLY A 597 -14.05 -24.16 36.52
N LEU A 598 -14.45 -23.90 35.27
CA LEU A 598 -14.98 -22.63 34.78
C LEU A 598 -16.50 -22.70 34.62
N SER A 599 -17.21 -21.68 35.10
CA SER A 599 -18.67 -21.57 35.01
C SER A 599 -19.08 -20.59 33.92
N CYS A 600 -20.08 -20.95 33.11
CA CYS A 600 -20.65 -20.05 32.10
C CYS A 600 -21.56 -18.99 32.76
N SER A 601 -21.38 -17.72 32.41
CA SER A 601 -22.19 -16.63 32.94
C SER A 601 -23.38 -16.27 32.05
N ARG A 602 -24.40 -15.65 32.66
CA ARG A 602 -25.56 -15.08 31.96
C ARG A 602 -25.30 -13.68 31.41
N ASP A 603 -24.23 -13.03 31.85
CA ASP A 603 -23.76 -11.75 31.30
C ASP A 603 -23.56 -11.85 29.77
N SER A 604 -23.60 -10.72 29.06
CA SER A 604 -23.40 -10.65 27.61
C SER A 604 -22.20 -9.78 27.25
N PHE A 605 -21.50 -10.17 26.19
CA PHE A 605 -20.39 -9.41 25.63
C PHE A 605 -20.34 -9.63 24.13
N GLN A 606 -20.34 -8.52 23.38
CA GLN A 606 -20.40 -8.52 21.94
C GLN A 606 -19.19 -7.77 21.36
N ILE A 607 -18.53 -8.41 20.41
CA ILE A 607 -17.46 -7.80 19.62
C ILE A 607 -17.88 -7.77 18.15
N ALA A 608 -17.26 -6.91 17.35
CA ALA A 608 -17.36 -6.97 15.90
C ALA A 608 -15.98 -7.11 15.29
N THR A 609 -15.83 -7.98 14.30
CA THR A 609 -14.56 -8.17 13.59
C THR A 609 -14.69 -7.82 12.12
N LEU A 610 -13.63 -7.23 11.56
CA LEU A 610 -13.49 -6.96 10.14
C LEU A 610 -12.06 -7.35 9.72
N ILE A 611 -11.94 -8.44 8.99
CA ILE A 611 -10.66 -9.01 8.55
C ILE A 611 -10.41 -8.61 7.10
N CYS A 612 -9.40 -7.77 6.90
CA CYS A 612 -8.95 -7.29 5.60
C CYS A 612 -7.66 -8.02 5.21
N SER A 613 -7.80 -9.29 4.78
CA SER A 613 -6.68 -10.11 4.32
C SER A 613 -6.77 -10.43 2.83
N THR A 614 -5.70 -10.17 2.06
CA THR A 614 -5.59 -10.63 0.66
C THR A 614 -5.06 -12.05 0.55
N LYS A 615 -4.74 -12.73 1.66
CA LYS A 615 -4.21 -14.11 1.69
C LYS A 615 -5.07 -15.11 2.45
N LEU A 616 -5.87 -14.65 3.41
CA LEU A 616 -6.70 -15.53 4.23
C LEU A 616 -8.18 -15.31 3.91
N THR A 617 -8.85 -16.33 3.39
CA THR A 617 -10.26 -16.28 3.00
C THR A 617 -11.20 -16.73 4.12
N GLN A 618 -12.40 -16.15 4.12
CA GLN A 618 -13.52 -16.53 4.99
C GLN A 618 -14.40 -17.63 4.37
N ASN A 619 -14.22 -17.91 3.08
CA ASN A 619 -15.01 -18.87 2.34
C ASN A 619 -14.31 -20.22 2.25
N VAL A 620 -15.04 -21.27 2.64
CA VAL A 620 -14.56 -22.65 2.68
C VAL A 620 -14.30 -23.19 1.28
N ASP A 621 -15.14 -22.85 0.30
CA ASP A 621 -15.02 -23.35 -1.07
C ASP A 621 -13.79 -22.77 -1.77
N LEU A 622 -13.54 -21.47 -1.59
CA LEU A 622 -12.34 -20.81 -2.11
C LEU A 622 -11.07 -21.32 -1.40
N LEU A 623 -11.12 -21.52 -0.08
CA LEU A 623 -10.00 -22.09 0.67
C LEU A 623 -9.66 -23.50 0.19
N GLY A 624 -10.68 -24.32 -0.09
CA GLY A 624 -10.52 -25.67 -0.63
C GLY A 624 -9.76 -25.67 -1.96
N LEU A 625 -9.99 -24.67 -2.82
CA LEU A 625 -9.21 -24.47 -4.04
C LEU A 625 -7.79 -23.99 -3.75
N LEU A 626 -7.60 -22.99 -2.88
CA LEU A 626 -6.26 -22.46 -2.59
C LEU A 626 -5.35 -23.49 -1.90
N LYS A 627 -5.93 -24.35 -1.05
CA LYS A 627 -5.25 -25.45 -0.36
C LYS A 627 -5.48 -26.81 -1.02
N TRP A 628 -5.75 -26.85 -2.33
CA TRP A 628 -6.09 -28.07 -3.05
C TRP A 628 -5.07 -29.21 -2.88
N ARG A 629 -3.77 -28.88 -2.77
CA ARG A 629 -2.69 -29.85 -2.52
C ARG A 629 -2.85 -30.65 -1.23
N SER A 630 -3.57 -30.12 -0.24
CA SER A 630 -3.79 -30.81 1.03
C SER A 630 -4.80 -31.96 0.87
N ASN A 631 -5.76 -31.82 -0.04
CA ASN A 631 -6.84 -32.78 -0.28
C ASN A 631 -7.14 -32.91 -1.80
N PRO A 632 -6.27 -33.59 -2.57
CA PRO A 632 -6.39 -33.66 -4.03
C PRO A 632 -7.64 -34.43 -4.50
N SER A 633 -8.19 -35.33 -3.69
CA SER A 633 -9.41 -36.09 -4.01
C SER A 633 -10.67 -35.25 -4.13
N LEU A 634 -10.70 -34.05 -3.52
CA LEU A 634 -11.85 -33.14 -3.55
C LEU A 634 -11.75 -32.08 -4.66
N LEU A 635 -10.72 -32.15 -5.51
CA LEU A 635 -10.41 -31.12 -6.50
C LEU A 635 -11.56 -30.84 -7.48
N GLU A 636 -12.17 -31.88 -8.05
CA GLU A 636 -13.32 -31.73 -8.95
C GLU A 636 -14.50 -31.04 -8.25
N GLN A 637 -14.78 -31.41 -7.00
CA GLN A 637 -15.85 -30.80 -6.22
C GLN A 637 -15.54 -29.33 -5.90
N ASN A 638 -14.29 -29.01 -5.57
CA ASN A 638 -13.84 -27.65 -5.28
C ASN A 638 -13.93 -26.74 -6.52
N LEU A 639 -13.54 -27.24 -7.70
CA LEU A 639 -13.69 -26.50 -8.96
C LEU A 639 -15.16 -26.20 -9.28
N ARG A 640 -16.06 -27.17 -9.11
CA ARG A 640 -17.51 -26.96 -9.30
C ARG A 640 -18.11 -26.00 -8.27
N LYS A 641 -17.58 -25.98 -7.05
CA LYS A 641 -18.01 -25.08 -5.98
C LYS A 641 -17.51 -23.65 -6.19
N LEU A 642 -16.33 -23.45 -6.77
CA LEU A 642 -15.80 -22.12 -7.10
C LEU A 642 -16.79 -21.30 -7.94
N MET A 643 -17.47 -21.93 -8.90
CA MET A 643 -18.47 -21.29 -9.75
C MET A 643 -19.72 -20.80 -9.00
N LYS A 644 -19.86 -21.16 -7.72
CA LYS A 644 -20.96 -20.74 -6.82
C LYS A 644 -20.53 -19.69 -5.80
N VAL A 645 -19.24 -19.36 -5.74
CA VAL A 645 -18.70 -18.39 -4.77
C VAL A 645 -19.14 -16.98 -5.15
N GLU A 646 -19.38 -16.14 -4.13
CA GLU A 646 -19.71 -14.74 -4.34
C GLU A 646 -18.58 -14.01 -5.07
N GLY A 647 -18.93 -13.25 -6.11
CA GLY A 647 -17.94 -12.57 -6.94
C GLY A 647 -17.05 -11.58 -6.18
N GLY A 648 -17.57 -10.98 -5.10
CA GLY A 648 -16.79 -10.07 -4.25
C GLY A 648 -15.61 -10.75 -3.54
N GLU A 649 -15.69 -12.05 -3.24
CA GLU A 649 -14.58 -12.81 -2.67
C GLU A 649 -13.57 -13.25 -3.73
N VAL A 650 -14.06 -13.78 -4.86
CA VAL A 650 -13.20 -14.20 -5.98
C VAL A 650 -12.30 -13.05 -6.45
N VAL A 651 -12.86 -11.84 -6.53
CA VAL A 651 -12.14 -10.64 -6.97
C VAL A 651 -11.07 -10.20 -5.96
N LYS A 652 -11.28 -10.39 -4.65
CA LYS A 652 -10.25 -10.09 -3.62
C LYS A 652 -9.04 -11.01 -3.74
N PHE A 653 -9.26 -12.27 -4.12
CA PHE A 653 -8.24 -13.29 -4.29
C PHE A 653 -7.98 -13.60 -5.77
N LEU A 654 -8.19 -12.63 -6.67
CA LEU A 654 -8.17 -12.88 -8.11
C LEU A 654 -6.85 -13.50 -8.57
N GLN A 655 -5.74 -12.92 -8.11
CA GLN A 655 -4.40 -13.42 -8.41
C GLN A 655 -4.22 -14.85 -7.92
N ASP A 656 -4.45 -15.12 -6.63
CA ASP A 656 -4.25 -16.44 -6.04
C ASP A 656 -5.21 -17.50 -6.64
N THR A 657 -6.41 -17.10 -7.04
CA THR A 657 -7.39 -17.97 -7.72
C THR A 657 -6.90 -18.35 -9.12
N LEU A 658 -6.46 -17.38 -9.92
CA LEU A 658 -5.92 -17.63 -11.26
C LEU A 658 -4.62 -18.45 -11.18
N ASP A 659 -3.71 -18.10 -10.28
CA ASP A 659 -2.47 -18.84 -10.04
C ASP A 659 -2.78 -20.30 -9.65
N ALA A 660 -3.75 -20.55 -8.76
CA ALA A 660 -4.18 -21.89 -8.40
C ALA A 660 -4.73 -22.66 -9.62
N LEU A 661 -5.63 -22.07 -10.41
CA LEU A 661 -6.21 -22.70 -11.60
C LEU A 661 -5.14 -23.10 -12.63
N PHE A 662 -4.22 -22.19 -12.94
CA PHE A 662 -3.13 -22.49 -13.88
C PHE A 662 -2.13 -23.48 -13.30
N THR A 663 -1.83 -23.42 -12.01
CA THR A 663 -0.93 -24.40 -11.37
C THR A 663 -1.53 -25.80 -11.39
N ILE A 664 -2.83 -25.94 -11.12
CA ILE A 664 -3.54 -27.23 -11.23
C ILE A 664 -3.45 -27.76 -12.67
N MET A 665 -3.63 -26.89 -13.67
CA MET A 665 -3.51 -27.26 -15.09
C MET A 665 -2.10 -27.71 -15.47
N MET A 666 -1.06 -27.10 -14.89
CA MET A 666 0.34 -27.44 -15.15
C MET A 666 0.78 -28.72 -14.43
N GLU A 667 0.35 -28.95 -13.19
CA GLU A 667 0.71 -30.17 -12.43
C GLU A 667 -0.01 -31.42 -12.95
N ASN A 668 -1.20 -31.26 -13.53
CA ASN A 668 -1.97 -32.34 -14.15
C ASN A 668 -1.83 -32.36 -15.69
N ALA A 669 -0.66 -31.98 -16.20
CA ALA A 669 -0.43 -31.83 -17.64
C ALA A 669 -0.73 -33.11 -18.45
N GLU A 670 -0.49 -34.28 -17.84
CA GLU A 670 -0.65 -35.60 -18.46
C GLU A 670 -2.10 -36.10 -18.47
N THR A 671 -3.00 -35.50 -17.70
CA THR A 671 -4.40 -35.92 -17.57
C THR A 671 -5.36 -34.81 -18.00
N ASP A 672 -6.19 -35.09 -19.01
CA ASP A 672 -7.18 -34.12 -19.52
C ASP A 672 -8.46 -34.05 -18.67
N ALA A 673 -8.53 -34.82 -17.57
CA ALA A 673 -9.73 -34.97 -16.74
C ALA A 673 -10.22 -33.64 -16.12
N TYR A 674 -9.31 -32.71 -15.84
CA TYR A 674 -9.63 -31.44 -15.18
C TYR A 674 -9.67 -30.24 -16.13
N ASP A 675 -9.21 -30.39 -17.38
CA ASP A 675 -9.01 -29.28 -18.32
C ASP A 675 -10.32 -28.51 -18.60
N CYS A 676 -11.42 -29.22 -18.85
CA CYS A 676 -12.74 -28.62 -19.07
C CYS A 676 -13.25 -27.87 -17.83
N LEU A 677 -13.03 -28.41 -16.62
CA LEU A 677 -13.48 -27.79 -15.38
C LEU A 677 -12.69 -26.52 -15.05
N ILE A 678 -11.38 -26.54 -15.30
CA ILE A 678 -10.51 -25.37 -15.11
C ILE A 678 -10.87 -24.29 -16.13
N PHE A 679 -11.18 -24.68 -17.37
CA PHE A 679 -11.62 -23.74 -18.39
C PHE A 679 -12.97 -23.11 -18.02
N ASP A 680 -13.96 -23.91 -17.62
CA ASP A 680 -15.27 -23.42 -17.15
C ASP A 680 -15.10 -22.44 -15.97
N ALA A 681 -14.19 -22.75 -15.03
CA ALA A 681 -13.83 -21.87 -13.91
C ALA A 681 -13.15 -20.57 -14.37
N LEU A 682 -12.21 -20.63 -15.32
CA LEU A 682 -11.53 -19.45 -15.88
C LEU A 682 -12.53 -18.53 -16.59
N VAL A 683 -13.42 -19.10 -17.40
CA VAL A 683 -14.50 -18.39 -18.08
C VAL A 683 -15.43 -17.72 -17.07
N PHE A 684 -15.76 -18.39 -15.97
CA PHE A 684 -16.55 -17.82 -14.88
C PHE A 684 -15.87 -16.58 -14.26
N VAL A 685 -14.57 -16.68 -13.93
CA VAL A 685 -13.80 -15.55 -13.36
C VAL A 685 -13.71 -14.37 -14.33
N ILE A 686 -13.44 -14.62 -15.61
CA ILE A 686 -13.36 -13.56 -16.64
C ILE A 686 -14.72 -12.86 -16.80
N ASN A 687 -15.81 -13.63 -16.88
CA ASN A 687 -17.15 -13.06 -17.03
C ASN A 687 -17.63 -12.28 -15.81
N LEU A 688 -17.17 -12.67 -14.63
CA LEU A 688 -17.41 -11.92 -13.40
C LEU A 688 -16.78 -10.52 -13.48
N ILE A 689 -15.54 -10.42 -13.99
CA ILE A 689 -14.83 -9.14 -14.16
C ILE A 689 -15.47 -8.30 -15.28
N ALA A 690 -16.04 -8.94 -16.30
CA ALA A 690 -16.76 -8.28 -17.38
C ALA A 690 -18.13 -7.69 -16.95
N ASP A 691 -18.62 -7.98 -15.74
CA ASP A 691 -19.81 -7.33 -15.19
C ASP A 691 -19.52 -5.85 -14.88
N LYS A 692 -20.51 -4.98 -15.12
CA LYS A 692 -20.44 -3.54 -14.81
C LYS A 692 -20.06 -3.28 -13.35
N LYS A 693 -20.43 -4.19 -12.43
CA LYS A 693 -20.09 -4.09 -11.01
C LYS A 693 -18.57 -4.19 -10.74
N PHE A 694 -17.84 -4.91 -11.59
CA PHE A 694 -16.42 -5.22 -11.41
C PHE A 694 -15.55 -4.67 -12.53
N GLN A 695 -16.07 -3.75 -13.36
CA GLN A 695 -15.38 -3.24 -14.54
C GLN A 695 -14.00 -2.62 -14.23
N HIS A 696 -13.82 -2.07 -13.03
CA HIS A 696 -12.55 -1.53 -12.55
C HIS A 696 -11.42 -2.58 -12.45
N PHE A 697 -11.78 -3.86 -12.25
CA PHE A 697 -10.84 -4.98 -12.18
C PHE A 697 -10.35 -5.46 -13.54
N ASN A 698 -10.85 -4.93 -14.66
CA ASN A 698 -10.27 -5.21 -15.98
C ASN A 698 -8.78 -4.79 -16.03
N ALA A 699 -8.45 -3.63 -15.45
CA ALA A 699 -7.05 -3.18 -15.35
C ALA A 699 -6.19 -4.11 -14.47
N VAL A 700 -6.79 -4.68 -13.41
CA VAL A 700 -6.12 -5.65 -12.53
C VAL A 700 -5.83 -6.95 -13.29
N LEU A 701 -6.80 -7.42 -14.08
CA LEU A 701 -6.64 -8.59 -14.93
C LEU A 701 -5.55 -8.39 -15.99
N GLU A 702 -5.54 -7.22 -16.65
CA GLU A 702 -4.48 -6.85 -17.60
C GLU A 702 -3.10 -6.79 -16.95
N ALA A 703 -2.99 -6.16 -15.78
CA ALA A 703 -1.76 -6.10 -15.01
C ALA A 703 -1.27 -7.50 -14.61
N TYR A 704 -2.18 -8.40 -14.22
CA TYR A 704 -1.86 -9.79 -13.92
C TYR A 704 -1.30 -10.51 -15.15
N ILE A 705 -1.97 -10.43 -16.31
CA ILE A 705 -1.52 -11.04 -17.56
C ILE A 705 -0.13 -10.52 -17.95
N CYS A 706 0.12 -9.22 -17.81
CA CYS A 706 1.36 -8.60 -18.26
C CYS A 706 2.55 -8.83 -17.31
N LEU A 707 2.33 -8.85 -15.99
CA LEU A 707 3.40 -8.80 -15.00
C LEU A 707 3.56 -10.07 -14.16
N HIS A 708 2.47 -10.80 -13.87
CA HIS A 708 2.48 -11.89 -12.89
C HIS A 708 2.25 -13.28 -13.51
N PHE A 709 1.51 -13.35 -14.61
CA PHE A 709 1.21 -14.63 -15.27
C PHE A 709 2.48 -15.34 -15.75
N SER A 710 2.62 -16.61 -15.38
CA SER A 710 3.84 -17.41 -15.57
C SER A 710 3.63 -18.79 -16.22
N ALA A 711 2.39 -19.19 -16.51
CA ALA A 711 2.10 -20.53 -17.04
C ALA A 711 2.44 -20.62 -18.54
N THR A 712 3.50 -21.36 -18.87
CA THR A 712 4.09 -21.43 -20.23
C THR A 712 3.43 -22.45 -21.16
N LEU A 713 2.85 -23.53 -20.63
CA LEU A 713 2.19 -24.57 -21.44
C LEU A 713 0.67 -24.44 -21.48
N ALA A 714 0.10 -23.48 -20.74
CA ALA A 714 -1.35 -23.27 -20.66
C ALA A 714 -1.99 -23.07 -22.04
N TYR A 715 -1.28 -22.44 -23.00
CA TYR A 715 -1.80 -22.23 -24.36
C TYR A 715 -2.17 -23.55 -25.06
N LYS A 716 -1.42 -24.65 -24.85
CA LYS A 716 -1.66 -25.94 -25.52
C LYS A 716 -2.99 -26.54 -25.11
N LYS A 717 -3.32 -26.48 -23.82
CA LYS A 717 -4.59 -27.02 -23.28
C LYS A 717 -5.76 -26.07 -23.53
N LEU A 718 -5.58 -24.77 -23.30
CA LEU A 718 -6.65 -23.78 -23.48
C LEU A 718 -7.18 -23.74 -24.91
N ILE A 719 -6.30 -23.80 -25.92
CA ILE A 719 -6.72 -23.75 -27.33
C ILE A 719 -7.47 -25.02 -27.75
N VAL A 720 -7.06 -26.18 -27.24
CA VAL A 720 -7.71 -27.47 -27.52
C VAL A 720 -9.10 -27.51 -26.90
N VAL A 721 -9.24 -27.14 -25.62
CA VAL A 721 -10.55 -27.07 -24.95
C VAL A 721 -11.47 -26.07 -25.65
N LEU A 722 -10.96 -24.87 -25.96
CA LEU A 722 -11.73 -23.85 -26.68
C LEU A 722 -12.21 -24.36 -28.06
N THR A 723 -11.33 -25.02 -28.82
CA THR A 723 -11.70 -25.61 -30.12
C THR A 723 -12.72 -26.73 -29.97
N SER A 724 -12.58 -27.58 -28.95
CA SER A 724 -13.52 -28.67 -28.68
C SER A 724 -14.92 -28.17 -28.35
N TYR A 725 -15.06 -27.03 -27.66
CA TYR A 725 -16.36 -26.42 -27.41
C TYR A 725 -17.02 -25.86 -28.67
N LEU A 726 -16.23 -25.33 -29.62
CA LEU A 726 -16.74 -24.94 -30.93
C LEU A 726 -17.23 -26.15 -31.72
N GLU A 727 -16.44 -27.23 -31.75
CA GLU A 727 -16.80 -28.45 -32.46
C GLU A 727 -18.03 -29.15 -31.87
N GLN A 728 -18.18 -29.17 -30.55
CA GLN A 728 -19.37 -29.73 -29.88
C GLN A 728 -20.65 -28.93 -30.16
N SER A 729 -20.54 -27.61 -30.29
CA SER A 729 -21.69 -26.74 -30.59
C SER A 729 -22.24 -26.91 -32.01
N SER A 730 -21.46 -27.47 -32.93
CA SER A 730 -21.96 -27.84 -34.27
C SER A 730 -22.96 -29.01 -34.25
N LYS A 731 -23.11 -29.69 -33.10
CA LYS A 731 -24.00 -30.84 -32.89
C LYS A 731 -25.16 -30.46 -31.94
N GLU A 732 -26.18 -29.83 -32.51
CA GLU A 732 -27.62 -29.83 -32.15
C GLU A 732 -28.11 -29.51 -30.71
N GLU A 733 -27.30 -29.20 -29.69
CA GLU A 733 -27.79 -28.68 -28.39
C GLU A 733 -27.49 -27.19 -28.14
N PRO A 734 -28.45 -26.39 -27.60
CA PRO A 734 -28.23 -25.00 -27.25
C PRO A 734 -27.25 -24.91 -26.07
N ASN A 735 -25.97 -24.73 -26.39
CA ASN A 735 -24.93 -24.70 -25.39
C ASN A 735 -24.80 -23.30 -24.77
N GLU A 736 -25.49 -23.05 -23.65
CA GLU A 736 -25.34 -21.79 -22.88
C GLU A 736 -23.86 -21.49 -22.55
N LYS A 737 -23.06 -22.54 -22.36
CA LYS A 737 -21.62 -22.44 -22.09
C LYS A 737 -20.84 -21.75 -23.22
N MET A 738 -21.30 -21.86 -24.47
CA MET A 738 -20.66 -21.21 -25.60
C MET A 738 -20.80 -19.68 -25.50
N MET A 739 -22.03 -19.19 -25.31
CA MET A 739 -22.28 -17.74 -25.19
C MET A 739 -21.44 -17.13 -24.05
N VAL A 740 -21.38 -17.83 -22.91
CA VAL A 740 -20.62 -17.42 -21.73
C VAL A 740 -19.11 -17.41 -22.06
N THR A 741 -18.59 -18.41 -22.76
CA THR A 741 -17.18 -18.45 -23.19
C THR A 741 -16.84 -17.31 -24.16
N PHE A 742 -17.69 -17.06 -25.16
CA PHE A 742 -17.47 -16.01 -26.16
C PHE A 742 -17.50 -14.59 -25.58
N LYS A 743 -18.27 -14.36 -24.51
CA LYS A 743 -18.28 -13.09 -23.81
C LYS A 743 -16.92 -12.74 -23.18
N GLY A 744 -16.13 -13.76 -22.80
CA GLY A 744 -14.78 -13.63 -22.26
C GLY A 744 -13.64 -13.89 -23.26
N LEU A 745 -13.96 -14.03 -24.56
CA LEU A 745 -13.00 -14.52 -25.57
C LEU A 745 -11.74 -13.66 -25.68
N GLU A 746 -11.87 -12.34 -25.56
CA GLU A 746 -10.77 -11.39 -25.59
C GLU A 746 -9.67 -11.75 -24.56
N TYR A 747 -10.06 -11.91 -23.30
CA TYR A 747 -9.10 -12.21 -22.23
C TYR A 747 -8.57 -13.64 -22.30
N ILE A 748 -9.37 -14.61 -22.75
CA ILE A 748 -8.90 -15.99 -22.98
C ILE A 748 -7.76 -15.98 -24.01
N PHE A 749 -7.92 -15.25 -25.11
CA PHE A 749 -6.86 -15.11 -26.11
C PHE A 749 -5.65 -14.36 -25.58
N LYS A 750 -5.83 -13.30 -24.77
CA LYS A 750 -4.70 -12.63 -24.10
C LYS A 750 -3.88 -13.60 -23.24
N PHE A 751 -4.51 -14.53 -22.52
CA PHE A 751 -3.80 -15.60 -21.79
C PHE A 751 -3.04 -16.55 -22.73
N ILE A 752 -3.66 -17.00 -23.82
CA ILE A 752 -3.04 -17.87 -24.83
C ILE A 752 -1.80 -17.20 -25.46
N VAL A 753 -1.96 -15.96 -25.92
CA VAL A 753 -0.89 -15.14 -26.52
C VAL A 753 0.24 -14.92 -25.52
N ARG A 754 -0.08 -14.53 -24.28
CA ARG A 754 0.94 -14.31 -23.26
C ARG A 754 1.68 -15.60 -22.91
N SER A 755 0.97 -16.71 -22.73
CA SER A 755 1.55 -18.03 -22.45
C SER A 755 2.53 -18.45 -23.55
N ARG A 756 2.14 -18.30 -24.82
CA ARG A 756 3.02 -18.56 -25.98
C ARG A 756 4.23 -17.62 -26.02
N SER A 757 4.06 -16.33 -25.74
CA SER A 757 5.17 -15.37 -25.66
C SER A 757 6.19 -15.77 -24.60
N LEU A 758 5.74 -16.22 -23.43
CA LEU A 758 6.61 -16.69 -22.35
C LEU A 758 7.34 -17.98 -22.74
N PHE A 759 6.65 -18.93 -23.38
CA PHE A 759 7.27 -20.15 -23.87
C PHE A 759 8.33 -19.86 -24.94
N SER A 760 8.03 -18.98 -25.90
CA SER A 760 8.99 -18.58 -26.95
C SER A 760 10.25 -17.95 -26.38
N LYS A 761 10.12 -17.11 -25.33
CA LYS A 761 11.27 -16.51 -24.63
C LYS A 761 12.15 -17.53 -23.90
N LEU A 762 11.57 -18.61 -23.37
CA LEU A 762 12.31 -19.63 -22.62
C LEU A 762 12.96 -20.68 -23.53
N TYR A 763 12.35 -21.01 -24.66
CA TYR A 763 12.77 -22.09 -25.55
C TYR A 763 13.22 -21.62 -26.95
N GLU A 764 13.59 -20.34 -27.08
CA GLU A 764 14.10 -19.73 -28.32
C GLU A 764 13.18 -19.97 -29.55
N GLY A 765 11.86 -19.88 -29.36
CA GLY A 765 10.89 -19.99 -30.45
C GLY A 765 10.57 -21.42 -30.94
N LYS A 766 11.05 -22.48 -30.26
CA LYS A 766 10.65 -23.86 -30.58
C LYS A 766 9.12 -24.05 -30.58
N GLU A 767 8.65 -25.06 -31.33
CA GLU A 767 7.24 -25.46 -31.48
C GLU A 767 6.29 -24.40 -32.06
N GLU A 768 6.80 -23.51 -32.91
CA GLU A 768 5.97 -22.52 -33.61
C GLU A 768 4.92 -23.17 -34.52
N ALA A 769 5.32 -24.10 -35.39
CA ALA A 769 4.43 -24.77 -36.33
C ALA A 769 3.25 -25.51 -35.68
N GLU A 770 3.44 -26.11 -34.49
CA GLU A 770 2.35 -26.78 -33.77
C GLU A 770 1.32 -25.77 -33.26
N PHE A 771 1.79 -24.60 -32.78
CA PHE A 771 0.92 -23.52 -32.36
C PHE A 771 0.15 -22.91 -33.54
N GLU A 772 0.81 -22.68 -34.67
CA GLU A 772 0.16 -22.20 -35.90
C GLU A 772 -0.95 -23.14 -36.36
N LEU A 773 -0.71 -24.45 -36.33
CA LEU A 773 -1.68 -25.46 -36.73
C LEU A 773 -2.89 -25.50 -35.78
N SER A 774 -2.66 -25.34 -34.47
CA SER A 774 -3.73 -25.25 -33.48
C SER A 774 -4.58 -23.98 -33.64
N ILE A 775 -3.97 -22.84 -33.96
CA ILE A 775 -4.68 -21.58 -34.26
C ILE A 775 -5.48 -21.71 -35.56
N GLN A 776 -4.92 -22.33 -36.60
CA GLN A 776 -5.63 -22.59 -37.85
C GLN A 776 -6.86 -23.48 -37.62
N LYS A 777 -6.73 -24.55 -36.85
CA LYS A 777 -7.86 -25.41 -36.47
C LYS A 777 -8.95 -24.63 -35.73
N PHE A 778 -8.56 -23.77 -34.79
CA PHE A 778 -9.51 -22.91 -34.09
C PHE A 778 -10.28 -22.00 -35.05
N PHE A 779 -9.60 -21.31 -35.98
CA PHE A 779 -10.28 -20.44 -36.94
C PHE A 779 -11.14 -21.21 -37.95
N GLN A 780 -10.74 -22.42 -38.34
CA GLN A 780 -11.58 -23.32 -39.15
C GLN A 780 -12.86 -23.71 -38.40
N ALA A 781 -12.75 -24.08 -37.12
CA ALA A 781 -13.90 -24.37 -36.28
C ALA A 781 -14.79 -23.13 -36.08
N LEU A 782 -14.20 -21.94 -35.91
CA LEU A 782 -14.93 -20.68 -35.82
C LEU A 782 -15.69 -20.37 -37.11
N ASN A 783 -15.06 -20.57 -38.28
CA ASN A 783 -15.71 -20.40 -39.57
C ASN A 783 -16.88 -21.37 -39.77
N ALA A 784 -16.76 -22.61 -39.30
CA ALA A 784 -17.86 -23.57 -39.33
C ALA A 784 -19.06 -23.10 -38.47
N VAL A 785 -18.79 -22.55 -37.28
CA VAL A 785 -19.83 -21.96 -36.41
C VAL A 785 -20.46 -20.73 -37.07
N MET A 786 -19.67 -19.86 -37.71
CA MET A 786 -20.17 -18.69 -38.45
C MET A 786 -21.01 -19.08 -39.68
N GLY A 787 -20.73 -20.23 -40.30
CA GLY A 787 -21.49 -20.78 -41.43
C GLY A 787 -22.76 -21.54 -41.03
N SER A 788 -22.99 -21.80 -39.74
CA SER A 788 -24.17 -22.51 -39.27
C SER A 788 -25.40 -21.59 -39.22
N ALA A 789 -26.51 -22.04 -39.83
CA ALA A 789 -27.76 -21.30 -39.95
C ALA A 789 -28.73 -21.54 -38.76
N VAL A 790 -28.22 -21.97 -37.61
CA VAL A 790 -29.04 -22.39 -36.46
C VAL A 790 -29.49 -21.18 -35.63
N GLU A 791 -30.80 -21.06 -35.41
CA GLU A 791 -31.41 -19.92 -34.71
C GLU A 791 -31.21 -19.98 -33.18
N GLY A 792 -30.99 -18.81 -32.55
CA GLY A 792 -31.00 -18.65 -31.09
C GLY A 792 -29.63 -18.33 -30.46
N SER A 793 -29.19 -19.16 -29.50
CA SER A 793 -27.97 -18.95 -28.70
C SER A 793 -26.68 -18.90 -29.53
N ILE A 794 -26.68 -19.52 -30.72
CA ILE A 794 -25.55 -19.51 -31.65
C ILE A 794 -25.38 -18.14 -32.31
N ILE A 795 -26.47 -17.43 -32.63
CA ILE A 795 -26.42 -16.06 -33.20
C ILE A 795 -25.79 -15.07 -32.23
N LEU A 796 -26.12 -15.19 -30.93
CA LEU A 796 -25.50 -14.34 -29.90
C LEU A 796 -24.01 -14.61 -29.76
N ALA A 797 -23.58 -15.88 -29.81
CA ALA A 797 -22.16 -16.25 -29.80
C ALA A 797 -21.43 -15.75 -31.05
N GLN A 798 -22.03 -15.87 -32.24
CA GLN A 798 -21.51 -15.29 -33.49
C GLN A 798 -21.35 -13.77 -33.37
N GLY A 799 -22.31 -13.07 -32.76
CA GLY A 799 -22.22 -11.63 -32.49
C GLY A 799 -21.08 -11.25 -31.55
N TYR A 800 -20.86 -12.01 -30.47
CA TYR A 800 -19.71 -11.80 -29.59
C TYR A 800 -18.38 -12.14 -30.28
N ALA A 801 -18.33 -13.19 -31.09
CA ALA A 801 -17.15 -13.53 -31.89
C ALA A 801 -16.75 -12.37 -32.80
N LEU A 802 -17.69 -11.84 -33.60
CA LEU A 802 -17.43 -10.71 -34.50
C LEU A 802 -16.96 -9.45 -33.77
N ARG A 803 -17.42 -9.22 -32.54
CA ARG A 803 -16.99 -8.09 -31.71
C ARG A 803 -15.53 -8.20 -31.26
N TYR A 804 -15.08 -9.40 -30.89
CA TYR A 804 -13.75 -9.61 -30.28
C TYR A 804 -12.69 -10.17 -31.23
N VAL A 805 -13.06 -10.70 -32.40
CA VAL A 805 -12.09 -11.14 -33.42
C VAL A 805 -11.09 -10.04 -33.82
N PRO A 806 -11.49 -8.76 -34.03
CA PRO A 806 -10.54 -7.70 -34.36
C PRO A 806 -9.46 -7.49 -33.28
N THR A 807 -9.82 -7.53 -32.00
CA THR A 807 -8.85 -7.39 -30.89
C THR A 807 -7.96 -8.63 -30.77
N ILE A 808 -8.51 -9.83 -30.96
CA ILE A 808 -7.73 -11.08 -31.00
C ILE A 808 -6.68 -11.05 -32.12
N LEU A 809 -7.04 -10.57 -33.31
CA LEU A 809 -6.11 -10.44 -34.43
C LEU A 809 -4.98 -9.44 -34.13
N GLN A 810 -5.27 -8.32 -33.45
CA GLN A 810 -4.24 -7.37 -33.01
C GLN A 810 -3.25 -8.00 -32.02
N ASP A 811 -3.74 -8.82 -31.09
CA ASP A 811 -2.89 -9.50 -30.11
C ASP A 811 -2.08 -10.65 -30.75
N LEU A 812 -2.65 -11.39 -31.69
CA LEU A 812 -1.95 -12.43 -32.46
C LEU A 812 -0.88 -11.83 -33.38
N ALA A 813 -1.10 -10.65 -33.95
CA ALA A 813 -0.12 -9.93 -34.76
C ALA A 813 1.18 -9.58 -34.02
N ARG A 814 1.19 -9.62 -32.68
CA ARG A 814 2.42 -9.44 -31.88
C ARG A 814 3.33 -10.67 -31.88
N ILE A 815 2.81 -11.85 -32.21
CA ILE A 815 3.53 -13.13 -32.18
C ILE A 815 3.76 -13.66 -33.59
N PHE A 816 2.80 -13.47 -34.49
CA PHE A 816 2.88 -13.92 -35.87
C PHE A 816 3.68 -12.96 -36.75
N ASN A 817 4.41 -13.51 -37.72
CA ASN A 817 5.00 -12.73 -38.80
C ASN A 817 3.87 -12.10 -39.64
N PRO A 818 3.85 -10.77 -39.89
CA PRO A 818 2.75 -10.10 -40.59
C PRO A 818 2.45 -10.63 -42.00
N ALA A 819 3.35 -11.43 -42.59
CA ALA A 819 3.12 -12.12 -43.86
C ALA A 819 2.15 -13.31 -43.78
N LEU A 820 1.99 -13.93 -42.60
CA LEU A 820 1.11 -15.10 -42.37
C LEU A 820 -0.33 -14.72 -41.98
N LEU A 821 -0.57 -13.45 -41.68
CA LEU A 821 -1.88 -12.88 -41.31
C LEU A 821 -2.65 -12.30 -42.52
N ARG A 822 -2.11 -12.46 -43.73
CA ARG A 822 -2.69 -11.95 -44.98
C ARG A 822 -3.61 -12.95 -45.66
#